data_AF-A0A948Q3F8-F1
#
_entry.id   AF-A0A948Q3F8-F1
#
_cell.length_a   1.000
_cell.length_b   1.000
_cell.length_c   1.000
_cell.angle_alpha   90.00
_cell.angle_beta   90.00
_cell.angle_gamma   90.00
#
_symmetry.space_group_name_H-M   'P 1'
#
loop_
_entity.id
_entity.type
_entity.pdbx_description
1 polymer ?
#
loop_
_entity_poly.entity_id
_entity_poly.type
_entity_poly.pdbx_seq_one_letter_code
_entity_poly.pdbx_strand_id
1 'polypeptide(L)'
;MSPFELNHRAAGPPRPAEPDDPAVDPACHREAAEVLLAVDRLMTVGTYYEPGHAKYRAVSRECEAVLHAALAARQGVTISLVEGGLAVFGQRFPAGSREARRLYSLMDPLGLGLLEIHPGVTADEFLAALAILQERRNALAAATDFEEIRIQGLPTTVSVVTRGLFMRTRNPDLPPGGGSPTGGAEGPATDPTAMDPHLIPAELLVQGADLQKCEREFLKIVDGLVKTPARSLNRGGGPGGGPGGGPGTGPSSGPGGDSAANTGKPAWIPPEILGSISEIVAALGGTNSDPLVFEHLIAHAREALKATADAAVVDLLFENMRREVMTQGSARPQLVGASRARKRRNPEPVFTMTAAELAGAFAGLEIPAGPLENPAALDRAGALGLCVLQLQGEPGPDLIEGVRLTINRIVGDKGFGGPERSALAAAVAAIFSREPDEAALTVFEMLWEPLRTMQPHAVGPVWLEVWRRLKPAHRRHAWPYTVNDILLGLAWRNPLEALALYGQVSRVRASEDARLLYVLESLPALKEGRIGKEVFAPPPPLLFPVLQVLIGSSLSAKLGPPLHDHLLKLQTHPLAVVMLEAATEYHPGNRVVYQAILEQGVREKLTPRMVELGGRLLTLAILRLPPGSRTEPWLADAVRWLGKLAPRDATDALNRIVTEKKLFVMPAWPKELRLAAEQAWLSLGEEGGRSSAADRLGAYDVENEDPDIFAEPVGSGSPAAPAQEG
;
A
#
# COMPACT_ATOMS: atom_id res chain seq x y z
N MET A 1 29.90 -2.04 -46.69
CA MET A 1 29.53 -2.94 -45.58
C MET A 1 28.22 -2.44 -44.99
N SER A 2 27.26 -3.34 -44.78
CA SER A 2 25.87 -3.03 -44.40
C SER A 2 25.76 -2.67 -42.91
N PRO A 3 24.83 -1.77 -42.49
CA PRO A 3 24.61 -1.41 -41.08
C PRO A 3 24.11 -2.57 -40.19
N PHE A 4 23.90 -3.77 -40.73
CA PHE A 4 23.36 -4.92 -40.01
C PHE A 4 24.40 -5.76 -39.24
N GLU A 5 25.70 -5.59 -39.49
CA GLU A 5 26.74 -6.48 -38.91
C GLU A 5 27.36 -6.00 -37.59
N LEU A 6 27.02 -4.78 -37.11
CA LEU A 6 27.63 -4.21 -35.90
C LEU A 6 26.88 -4.49 -34.59
N ASN A 7 25.67 -5.05 -34.64
CA ASN A 7 24.83 -5.21 -33.45
C ASN A 7 24.95 -6.55 -32.70
N HIS A 8 25.86 -7.45 -33.12
CA HIS A 8 26.01 -8.77 -32.49
C HIS A 8 27.22 -8.92 -31.55
N ARG A 9 27.97 -7.85 -31.26
CA ARG A 9 29.21 -7.95 -30.46
C ARG A 9 29.20 -7.33 -29.06
N ALA A 10 28.07 -6.82 -28.57
CA ALA A 10 27.97 -6.17 -27.25
C ALA A 10 27.12 -6.93 -26.22
N ALA A 11 27.16 -8.27 -26.24
CA ALA A 11 26.63 -9.06 -25.12
C ALA A 11 27.71 -9.12 -24.02
N GLY A 12 27.51 -8.35 -22.95
CA GLY A 12 28.28 -8.51 -21.72
C GLY A 12 28.14 -9.92 -21.15
N PRO A 13 29.05 -10.35 -20.25
CA PRO A 13 28.95 -11.65 -19.62
C PRO A 13 27.57 -11.78 -18.92
N PRO A 14 26.89 -12.93 -19.03
CA PRO A 14 25.60 -13.13 -18.39
C PRO A 14 25.73 -12.84 -16.89
N ARG A 15 24.78 -12.07 -16.33
CA ARG A 15 24.62 -11.90 -14.88
C ARG A 15 24.64 -13.30 -14.23
N PRO A 16 25.36 -13.51 -13.11
CA PRO A 16 25.20 -14.73 -12.33
C PRO A 16 23.71 -14.87 -12.02
N ALA A 17 23.14 -16.03 -12.38
CA ALA A 17 21.74 -16.33 -12.09
C ALA A 17 21.48 -16.07 -10.60
N GLU A 18 20.44 -15.29 -10.29
CA GLU A 18 19.86 -15.32 -8.95
C GLU A 18 19.66 -16.79 -8.57
N PRO A 19 19.98 -17.19 -7.33
CA PRO A 19 19.82 -18.58 -6.92
C PRO A 19 18.39 -19.00 -7.24
N ASP A 20 18.23 -19.87 -8.23
CA ASP A 20 16.94 -20.38 -8.68
C ASP A 20 16.17 -20.79 -7.42
N ASP A 21 15.00 -20.18 -7.21
CA ASP A 21 14.06 -20.62 -6.17
C ASP A 21 13.96 -22.14 -6.31
N PRO A 22 14.26 -22.91 -5.24
CA PRO A 22 14.40 -24.34 -5.34
C PRO A 22 13.16 -24.91 -6.02
N ALA A 23 13.36 -25.58 -7.15
CA ALA A 23 12.27 -26.04 -8.02
C ALA A 23 11.17 -26.68 -7.15
N VAL A 24 10.01 -26.03 -7.13
CA VAL A 24 8.88 -26.42 -6.28
C VAL A 24 8.49 -27.86 -6.63
N ASP A 25 8.60 -28.76 -5.66
CA ASP A 25 8.08 -30.11 -5.81
C ASP A 25 6.54 -30.02 -5.95
N PRO A 26 5.96 -30.32 -7.13
CA PRO A 26 4.54 -30.17 -7.36
C PRO A 26 3.71 -31.09 -6.46
N ALA A 27 4.26 -32.21 -5.99
CA ALA A 27 3.59 -33.09 -5.04
C ALA A 27 3.47 -32.43 -3.66
N CYS A 28 4.55 -31.81 -3.18
CA CYS A 28 4.57 -31.06 -1.93
C CYS A 28 3.61 -29.87 -1.95
N HIS A 29 3.55 -29.13 -3.07
CA HIS A 29 2.60 -28.03 -3.25
C HIS A 29 1.14 -28.49 -3.19
N ARG A 30 0.82 -29.63 -3.83
CA ARG A 30 -0.54 -30.19 -3.81
C ARG A 30 -0.97 -30.60 -2.40
N GLU A 31 -0.10 -31.30 -1.68
CA GLU A 31 -0.35 -31.74 -0.31
C GLU A 31 -0.55 -30.54 0.64
N ALA A 32 0.30 -29.52 0.53
CA ALA A 32 0.19 -28.27 1.28
C ALA A 32 -1.15 -27.54 1.02
N ALA A 33 -1.57 -27.47 -0.25
CA ALA A 33 -2.85 -26.89 -0.64
C ALA A 33 -4.04 -27.70 -0.10
N GLU A 34 -3.97 -29.03 -0.13
CA GLU A 34 -5.01 -29.92 0.39
C GLU A 34 -5.20 -29.74 1.90
N VAL A 35 -4.11 -29.62 2.67
CA VAL A 35 -4.17 -29.29 4.10
C VAL A 35 -4.90 -27.98 4.33
N LEU A 36 -4.50 -26.89 3.66
CA LEU A 36 -5.12 -25.57 3.83
C LEU A 36 -6.61 -25.55 3.44
N LEU A 37 -6.99 -26.23 2.34
CA LEU A 37 -8.38 -26.36 1.91
C LEU A 37 -9.23 -27.14 2.91
N ALA A 38 -8.68 -28.20 3.50
CA ALA A 38 -9.38 -28.97 4.52
C ALA A 38 -9.65 -28.13 5.77
N VAL A 39 -8.66 -27.34 6.20
CA VAL A 39 -8.81 -26.38 7.31
C VAL A 39 -9.85 -25.30 6.98
N ASP A 40 -9.82 -24.68 5.80
CA ASP A 40 -10.82 -23.67 5.39
C ASP A 40 -12.24 -24.23 5.36
N ARG A 41 -12.43 -25.46 4.84
CA ARG A 41 -13.73 -26.15 4.84
C ARG A 41 -14.22 -26.38 6.25
N LEU A 42 -13.35 -26.85 7.15
CA LEU A 42 -13.68 -27.10 8.55
C LEU A 42 -14.11 -25.81 9.26
N MET A 43 -13.33 -24.72 9.11
CA MET A 43 -13.68 -23.40 9.64
C MET A 43 -15.02 -22.90 9.07
N THR A 44 -15.23 -23.03 7.76
CA THR A 44 -16.45 -22.58 7.09
C THR A 44 -17.68 -23.33 7.59
N VAL A 45 -17.63 -24.67 7.63
CA VAL A 45 -18.77 -25.48 8.10
C VAL A 45 -19.01 -25.30 9.60
N GLY A 46 -17.95 -25.14 10.41
CA GLY A 46 -18.06 -24.85 11.83
C GLY A 46 -18.78 -23.54 12.16
N THR A 47 -18.78 -22.55 11.25
CA THR A 47 -19.59 -21.33 11.39
C THR A 47 -21.09 -21.54 11.17
N TYR A 48 -21.51 -22.58 10.44
CA TYR A 48 -22.91 -22.74 10.01
C TYR A 48 -23.64 -23.92 10.67
N TYR A 49 -22.91 -24.91 11.17
CA TYR A 49 -23.49 -26.14 11.67
C TYR A 49 -22.92 -26.46 13.05
N GLU A 50 -23.80 -26.85 13.98
CA GLU A 50 -23.41 -27.26 15.33
C GLU A 50 -22.62 -28.58 15.32
N PRO A 51 -21.72 -28.79 16.31
CA PRO A 51 -21.10 -30.08 16.55
C PRO A 51 -22.15 -31.20 16.64
N GLY A 52 -21.96 -32.26 15.85
CA GLY A 52 -22.94 -33.35 15.74
C GLY A 52 -23.91 -33.23 14.57
N HIS A 53 -23.91 -32.13 13.81
CA HIS A 53 -24.62 -32.12 12.52
C HIS A 53 -23.94 -33.07 11.51
N ALA A 54 -24.72 -33.73 10.65
CA ALA A 54 -24.19 -34.73 9.71
C ALA A 54 -23.13 -34.15 8.76
N LYS A 55 -23.36 -32.94 8.23
CA LYS A 55 -22.37 -32.24 7.39
C LYS A 55 -21.10 -31.85 8.16
N TYR A 56 -21.24 -31.43 9.41
CA TYR A 56 -20.11 -31.08 10.27
C TYR A 56 -19.22 -32.32 10.50
N ARG A 57 -19.84 -33.47 10.86
CA ARG A 57 -19.11 -34.74 11.01
C ARG A 57 -18.40 -35.17 9.74
N ALA A 58 -19.02 -34.99 8.58
CA ALA A 58 -18.41 -35.35 7.30
C ALA A 58 -17.13 -34.54 7.03
N VAL A 59 -17.21 -33.21 7.16
CA VAL A 59 -16.07 -32.31 6.94
C VAL A 59 -15.00 -32.47 8.01
N SER A 60 -15.39 -32.74 9.26
CA SER A 60 -14.45 -33.02 10.35
C SER A 60 -13.62 -34.26 10.06
N ARG A 61 -14.26 -35.38 9.66
CA ARG A 61 -13.55 -36.61 9.26
C ARG A 61 -12.66 -36.42 8.04
N GLU A 62 -13.10 -35.61 7.08
CA GLU A 62 -12.29 -35.27 5.90
C GLU A 62 -11.03 -34.51 6.31
N CYS A 63 -11.17 -33.49 7.17
CA CYS A 63 -10.02 -32.73 7.65
C CYS A 63 -9.06 -33.58 8.49
N GLU A 64 -9.60 -34.41 9.38
CA GLU A 64 -8.82 -35.38 10.17
C GLU A 64 -8.04 -36.34 9.28
N ALA A 65 -8.67 -36.89 8.23
CA ALA A 65 -8.01 -37.79 7.29
C ALA A 65 -6.86 -37.09 6.52
N VAL A 66 -7.06 -35.85 6.08
CA VAL A 66 -6.02 -35.05 5.40
C VAL A 66 -4.86 -34.73 6.33
N LEU A 67 -5.15 -34.30 7.57
CA LEU A 67 -4.12 -34.02 8.57
C LEU A 67 -3.34 -35.28 8.93
N HIS A 68 -4.01 -36.42 9.14
CA HIS A 68 -3.32 -37.69 9.41
C HIS A 68 -2.46 -38.17 8.24
N ALA A 69 -2.92 -37.99 6.99
CA ALA A 69 -2.12 -38.32 5.82
C ALA A 69 -0.84 -37.47 5.77
N ALA A 70 -0.95 -36.17 6.02
CA ALA A 70 0.19 -35.25 6.05
C ALA A 70 1.16 -35.53 7.21
N LEU A 71 0.63 -35.92 8.37
CA LEU A 71 1.36 -36.31 9.57
C LEU A 71 1.99 -37.70 9.45
N ALA A 72 1.48 -38.61 8.61
CA ALA A 72 2.07 -39.94 8.44
C ALA A 72 3.51 -39.88 7.92
N ALA A 73 3.85 -38.83 7.18
CA ALA A 73 5.18 -38.60 6.63
C ALA A 73 6.06 -37.65 7.48
N ARG A 74 5.52 -37.04 8.55
CA ARG A 74 6.16 -35.89 9.23
C ARG A 74 5.95 -35.92 10.74
N GLN A 75 6.85 -35.28 11.50
CA GLN A 75 6.70 -35.17 12.95
C GLN A 75 5.62 -34.16 13.36
N GLY A 76 5.17 -33.29 12.45
CA GLY A 76 4.14 -32.30 12.65
C GLY A 76 3.75 -31.63 11.33
N VAL A 77 2.62 -30.93 11.32
CA VAL A 77 2.23 -30.04 10.23
C VAL A 77 2.43 -28.60 10.69
N THR A 78 3.34 -27.90 10.04
CA THR A 78 3.72 -26.54 10.39
C THR A 78 3.16 -25.57 9.37
N ILE A 79 2.37 -24.60 9.85
CA ILE A 79 1.82 -23.50 9.08
C ILE A 79 2.45 -22.21 9.60
N SER A 80 3.33 -21.60 8.81
CA SER A 80 4.01 -20.35 9.18
C SER A 80 3.39 -19.15 8.49
N LEU A 81 3.28 -18.03 9.19
CA LEU A 81 2.92 -16.75 8.60
C LEU A 81 4.11 -16.21 7.81
N VAL A 82 3.93 -15.84 6.54
CA VAL A 82 4.97 -15.22 5.70
C VAL A 82 4.47 -13.89 5.17
N GLU A 83 5.36 -13.06 4.61
CA GLU A 83 4.95 -11.79 4.01
C GLU A 83 3.87 -12.01 2.95
N GLY A 84 2.69 -11.41 3.19
CA GLY A 84 1.55 -11.49 2.28
C GLY A 84 0.89 -12.87 2.17
N GLY A 85 1.12 -13.82 3.09
CA GLY A 85 0.51 -15.15 2.98
C GLY A 85 0.83 -16.15 4.10
N LEU A 86 0.60 -17.42 3.80
CA LEU A 86 0.97 -18.55 4.65
C LEU A 86 1.99 -19.42 3.92
N ALA A 87 2.83 -20.13 4.66
CA ALA A 87 3.66 -21.20 4.12
C ALA A 87 3.41 -22.52 4.85
N VAL A 88 3.25 -23.58 4.07
CA VAL A 88 3.03 -24.96 4.55
C VAL A 88 3.98 -25.88 3.79
N PHE A 89 4.77 -26.68 4.51
CA PHE A 89 5.83 -27.51 3.91
C PHE A 89 6.82 -26.72 3.02
N GLY A 90 7.09 -25.46 3.38
CA GLY A 90 7.95 -24.54 2.60
C GLY A 90 7.28 -23.92 1.38
N GLN A 91 6.04 -24.31 1.05
CA GLN A 91 5.28 -23.79 -0.08
C GLN A 91 4.48 -22.57 0.32
N ARG A 92 4.60 -21.47 -0.43
CA ARG A 92 3.96 -20.18 -0.13
C ARG A 92 2.59 -20.07 -0.81
N PHE A 93 1.61 -19.63 -0.03
CA PHE A 93 0.23 -19.40 -0.46
C PHE A 93 -0.15 -17.93 -0.19
N PRO A 94 -0.46 -17.13 -1.23
CA PRO A 94 -0.85 -15.73 -1.05
C PRO A 94 -2.08 -15.61 -0.14
N ALA A 95 -2.15 -14.56 0.70
CA ALA A 95 -3.27 -14.30 1.60
C ALA A 95 -4.62 -14.14 0.87
N GLY A 96 -4.58 -13.76 -0.41
CA GLY A 96 -5.78 -13.65 -1.26
C GLY A 96 -6.31 -15.00 -1.78
N SER A 97 -5.51 -16.06 -1.73
CA SER A 97 -5.84 -17.39 -2.25
C SER A 97 -6.98 -18.04 -1.44
N ARG A 98 -7.74 -18.93 -2.08
CA ARG A 98 -8.89 -19.59 -1.43
C ARG A 98 -8.43 -20.42 -0.23
N GLU A 99 -7.27 -21.04 -0.37
CA GLU A 99 -6.61 -21.95 0.56
C GLU A 99 -6.16 -21.23 1.82
N ALA A 100 -5.51 -20.06 1.69
CA ALA A 100 -4.88 -19.39 2.83
C ALA A 100 -5.75 -18.30 3.48
N ARG A 101 -6.70 -17.69 2.74
CA ARG A 101 -7.37 -16.44 3.17
C ARG A 101 -7.95 -16.49 4.58
N ARG A 102 -8.69 -17.55 4.92
CA ARG A 102 -9.43 -17.61 6.17
C ARG A 102 -8.50 -17.83 7.36
N LEU A 103 -7.55 -18.75 7.26
CA LEU A 103 -6.54 -19.00 8.29
C LEU A 103 -5.56 -17.82 8.44
N TYR A 104 -5.14 -17.19 7.33
CA TYR A 104 -4.34 -15.98 7.35
C TYR A 104 -5.04 -14.85 8.12
N SER A 105 -6.33 -14.62 7.85
CA SER A 105 -7.12 -13.59 8.54
C SER A 105 -7.28 -13.84 10.05
N LEU A 106 -7.01 -15.08 10.50
CA LEU A 106 -7.01 -15.46 11.91
C LEU A 106 -5.61 -15.30 12.53
N MET A 107 -4.57 -15.78 11.85
CA MET A 107 -3.19 -15.79 12.35
C MET A 107 -2.54 -14.40 12.38
N ASP A 108 -2.74 -13.59 11.35
CA ASP A 108 -2.07 -12.30 11.16
C ASP A 108 -2.43 -11.27 12.25
N PRO A 109 -3.71 -11.02 12.59
CA PRO A 109 -4.06 -10.07 13.65
C PRO A 109 -3.60 -10.50 15.04
N LEU A 110 -3.43 -11.81 15.25
CA LEU A 110 -2.94 -12.39 16.50
C LEU A 110 -1.42 -12.40 16.60
N GLY A 111 -0.71 -11.96 15.56
CA GLY A 111 0.75 -12.01 15.51
C GLY A 111 1.30 -13.44 15.58
N LEU A 112 0.57 -14.44 15.08
CA LEU A 112 1.04 -15.83 15.09
C LEU A 112 2.10 -16.03 14.02
N GLY A 113 3.34 -16.34 14.44
CA GLY A 113 4.41 -16.70 13.52
C GLY A 113 4.29 -18.13 13.02
N LEU A 114 3.83 -19.02 13.90
CA LEU A 114 3.74 -20.46 13.64
C LEU A 114 2.49 -21.06 14.28
N LEU A 115 1.80 -21.92 13.53
CA LEU A 115 0.81 -22.87 14.03
C LEU A 115 1.33 -24.27 13.72
N GLU A 116 1.51 -25.08 14.76
CA GLU A 116 2.05 -26.43 14.65
C GLU A 116 1.01 -27.45 15.15
N ILE A 117 0.78 -28.46 14.33
CA ILE A 117 -0.19 -29.53 14.56
C ILE A 117 0.58 -30.83 14.77
N HIS A 118 0.42 -31.45 15.93
CA HIS A 118 1.16 -32.64 16.35
C HIS A 118 0.43 -33.94 15.96
N PRO A 119 1.15 -35.08 15.90
CA PRO A 119 0.56 -36.39 15.66
C PRO A 119 -0.51 -36.72 16.70
N GLY A 120 -1.63 -37.29 16.23
CA GLY A 120 -2.74 -37.69 17.10
C GLY A 120 -3.82 -36.62 17.28
N VAL A 121 -3.70 -35.45 16.63
CA VAL A 121 -4.76 -34.44 16.61
C VAL A 121 -6.06 -35.03 16.06
N THR A 122 -7.17 -34.79 16.75
CA THR A 122 -8.52 -35.07 16.24
C THR A 122 -9.13 -33.81 15.63
N ALA A 123 -10.13 -33.96 14.76
CA ALA A 123 -10.83 -32.78 14.21
C ALA A 123 -11.46 -31.90 15.30
N ASP A 124 -11.99 -32.53 16.37
CA ASP A 124 -12.62 -31.82 17.48
C ASP A 124 -11.57 -31.01 18.29
N GLU A 125 -10.39 -31.57 18.55
CA GLU A 125 -9.28 -30.84 19.18
C GLU A 125 -8.82 -29.67 18.30
N PHE A 126 -8.61 -29.91 17.01
CA PHE A 126 -8.18 -28.85 16.10
C PHE A 126 -9.21 -27.71 15.99
N LEU A 127 -10.51 -28.05 15.97
CA LEU A 127 -11.59 -27.06 16.04
C LEU A 127 -11.62 -26.30 17.36
N ALA A 128 -11.40 -26.98 18.49
CA ALA A 128 -11.29 -26.31 19.78
C ALA A 128 -10.12 -25.31 19.78
N ALA A 129 -8.97 -25.67 19.20
CA ALA A 129 -7.84 -24.77 19.02
C ALA A 129 -8.22 -23.54 18.17
N LEU A 130 -8.86 -23.74 17.01
CA LEU A 130 -9.31 -22.66 16.13
C LEU A 130 -10.36 -21.76 16.80
N ALA A 131 -11.26 -22.33 17.61
CA ALA A 131 -12.25 -21.58 18.38
C ALA A 131 -11.59 -20.66 19.40
N ILE A 132 -10.57 -21.16 20.13
CA ILE A 132 -9.77 -20.35 21.08
C ILE A 132 -9.07 -19.21 20.34
N LEU A 133 -8.46 -19.47 19.19
CA LEU A 133 -7.84 -18.43 18.38
C LEU A 133 -8.85 -17.38 17.92
N GLN A 134 -10.03 -17.81 17.46
CA GLN A 134 -11.09 -16.89 17.00
C GLN A 134 -11.64 -16.04 18.15
N GLU A 135 -11.83 -16.63 19.34
CA GLU A 135 -12.21 -15.92 20.55
C GLU A 135 -11.17 -14.84 20.90
N ARG A 136 -9.88 -15.18 20.88
CA ARG A 136 -8.80 -14.22 21.14
C ARG A 136 -8.74 -13.11 20.09
N ARG A 137 -8.99 -13.42 18.83
CA ARG A 137 -9.08 -12.40 17.76
C ARG A 137 -10.25 -11.46 18.01
N ASN A 138 -11.41 -12.00 18.38
CA ASN A 138 -12.59 -11.19 18.68
C ASN A 138 -12.37 -10.33 19.94
N ALA A 139 -11.72 -10.88 20.97
CA ALA A 139 -11.34 -10.15 22.17
C ALA A 139 -10.36 -9.01 21.83
N LEU A 140 -9.34 -9.27 21.01
CA LEU A 140 -8.41 -8.24 20.54
C LEU A 140 -9.12 -7.14 19.75
N ALA A 141 -10.05 -7.51 18.86
CA ALA A 141 -10.82 -6.55 18.08
C ALA A 141 -11.78 -5.70 18.94
N ALA A 142 -12.24 -6.23 20.07
CA ALA A 142 -13.11 -5.55 21.02
C ALA A 142 -12.34 -4.79 22.11
N ALA A 143 -11.06 -5.12 22.33
CA ALA A 143 -10.23 -4.52 23.35
C ALA A 143 -10.00 -3.03 23.04
N THR A 144 -10.33 -2.18 24.02
CA THR A 144 -10.04 -0.74 23.98
C THR A 144 -8.66 -0.41 24.56
N ASP A 145 -8.04 -1.38 25.25
CA ASP A 145 -6.78 -1.26 25.98
C ASP A 145 -5.75 -2.33 25.52
N PHE A 146 -4.48 -2.14 25.87
CA PHE A 146 -3.40 -3.06 25.50
C PHE A 146 -3.41 -4.32 26.36
N GLU A 147 -3.68 -5.47 25.75
CA GLU A 147 -3.54 -6.79 26.37
C GLU A 147 -2.47 -7.60 25.64
N GLU A 148 -1.49 -8.13 26.38
CA GLU A 148 -0.59 -9.15 25.84
C GLU A 148 -1.44 -10.38 25.50
N ILE A 149 -1.50 -10.74 24.22
CA ILE A 149 -2.31 -11.88 23.79
C ILE A 149 -1.61 -13.18 24.20
N ARG A 150 -1.95 -13.65 25.40
CA ARG A 150 -1.55 -14.98 25.86
C ARG A 150 -2.59 -15.99 25.41
N ILE A 151 -2.20 -16.82 24.47
CA ILE A 151 -3.06 -17.89 23.96
C ILE A 151 -2.89 -19.09 24.89
N GLN A 152 -3.86 -19.28 25.78
CA GLN A 152 -3.92 -20.38 26.73
C GLN A 152 -5.08 -21.32 26.39
N GLY A 153 -5.02 -22.55 26.90
CA GLY A 153 -6.09 -23.54 26.75
C GLY A 153 -6.08 -24.31 25.43
N LEU A 154 -5.05 -24.15 24.59
CA LEU A 154 -4.91 -24.96 23.39
C LEU A 154 -4.77 -26.46 23.76
N PRO A 155 -5.37 -27.37 22.98
CA PRO A 155 -5.13 -28.80 23.12
C PRO A 155 -3.64 -29.13 23.02
N THR A 156 -3.18 -30.16 23.71
CA THR A 156 -1.76 -30.57 23.69
C THR A 156 -1.26 -31.00 22.31
N THR A 157 -2.18 -31.31 21.39
CA THR A 157 -1.91 -31.67 20.00
C THR A 157 -1.74 -30.46 19.08
N VAL A 158 -1.91 -29.23 19.57
CA VAL A 158 -1.77 -27.99 18.78
C VAL A 158 -0.97 -26.96 19.58
N SER A 159 0.14 -26.50 19.01
CA SER A 159 0.96 -25.41 19.57
C SER A 159 0.99 -24.21 18.64
N VAL A 160 1.16 -23.02 19.22
CA VAL A 160 1.36 -21.78 18.48
C VAL A 160 2.62 -21.09 18.97
N VAL A 161 3.36 -20.47 18.06
CA VAL A 161 4.47 -19.58 18.38
C VAL A 161 4.06 -18.17 17.97
N THR A 162 3.91 -17.29 18.96
CA THR A 162 3.64 -15.87 18.74
C THR A 162 4.92 -15.17 18.31
N ARG A 163 4.82 -14.25 17.34
CA ARG A 163 5.85 -13.23 17.12
C ARG A 163 5.68 -12.23 18.25
N GLY A 164 6.49 -12.34 19.29
CA GLY A 164 6.42 -11.48 20.47
C GLY A 164 6.56 -10.01 20.07
N LEU A 165 5.44 -9.30 19.92
CA LEU A 165 5.40 -7.85 19.81
C LEU A 165 4.56 -7.33 20.98
N PHE A 166 5.26 -6.71 21.93
CA PHE A 166 4.65 -5.92 22.99
C PHE A 166 4.03 -4.67 22.38
N MET A 167 2.71 -4.51 22.47
CA MET A 167 2.07 -3.22 22.21
C MET A 167 1.88 -2.47 23.52
N ARG A 168 2.34 -1.21 23.59
CA ARG A 168 2.15 -0.32 24.75
C ARG A 168 1.83 1.08 24.27
N THR A 169 0.77 1.71 24.80
CA THR A 169 0.76 3.15 25.04
C THR A 169 0.16 3.50 26.41
N ARG A 170 0.56 4.68 26.87
CA ARG A 170 0.29 5.29 28.18
C ARG A 170 -1.05 6.03 28.12
N ASN A 171 -1.86 5.93 29.17
CA ASN A 171 -3.01 6.82 29.40
C ASN A 171 -2.53 8.11 30.12
N PRO A 172 -2.73 9.32 29.55
CA PRO A 172 -2.35 10.58 30.21
C PRO A 172 -3.27 11.02 31.35
N ASP A 173 -4.47 10.42 31.50
CA ASP A 173 -5.58 11.08 32.22
C ASP A 173 -6.07 10.40 33.52
N LEU A 174 -5.29 9.50 34.14
CA LEU A 174 -5.66 8.95 35.46
C LEU A 174 -4.93 9.64 36.62
N PRO A 175 -5.65 10.18 37.62
CA PRO A 175 -5.04 10.78 38.80
C PRO A 175 -4.32 9.73 39.67
N PRO A 176 -3.22 10.10 40.35
CA PRO A 176 -2.38 9.15 41.07
C PRO A 176 -3.04 8.74 42.39
N GLY A 177 -3.79 7.64 42.39
CA GLY A 177 -4.40 7.14 43.62
C GLY A 177 -5.26 5.91 43.44
N GLY A 178 -4.63 4.73 43.31
CA GLY A 178 -5.34 3.45 43.36
C GLY A 178 -4.35 2.34 43.70
N GLY A 179 -4.29 1.95 44.97
CA GLY A 179 -3.38 0.91 45.47
C GLY A 179 -3.72 -0.46 44.90
N SER A 180 -2.69 -1.18 44.45
CA SER A 180 -2.76 -2.61 44.14
C SER A 180 -2.70 -3.42 45.45
N PRO A 181 -3.54 -4.46 45.64
CA PRO A 181 -3.54 -5.25 46.86
C PRO A 181 -2.32 -6.19 46.87
N THR A 182 -1.44 -5.99 47.86
CA THR A 182 -0.34 -6.90 48.17
C THR A 182 -0.85 -8.02 49.07
N GLY A 183 -0.85 -9.25 48.56
CA GLY A 183 -0.93 -10.48 49.35
C GLY A 183 0.44 -11.16 49.28
N GLY A 184 1.12 -11.25 50.43
CA GLY A 184 2.48 -11.76 50.53
C GLY A 184 2.60 -13.29 50.57
N ALA A 185 3.76 -13.78 50.14
CA ALA A 185 4.38 -15.00 50.62
C ALA A 185 5.89 -14.91 50.33
N GLU A 186 6.69 -15.00 51.38
CA GLU A 186 8.16 -14.93 51.36
C GLU A 186 8.77 -16.22 50.79
N GLY A 187 9.61 -16.06 49.76
CA GLY A 187 10.49 -17.08 49.19
C GLY A 187 11.45 -16.40 48.20
N PRO A 188 12.69 -16.88 48.01
CA PRO A 188 13.68 -16.19 47.18
C PRO A 188 13.27 -16.28 45.71
N ALA A 189 12.59 -15.24 45.21
CA ALA A 189 12.16 -15.12 43.83
C ALA A 189 13.35 -14.73 42.94
N THR A 190 13.83 -15.66 42.11
CA THR A 190 14.27 -15.29 40.77
C THR A 190 13.05 -14.72 40.06
N ASP A 191 13.09 -13.43 39.75
CA ASP A 191 12.01 -12.70 39.07
C ASP A 191 11.66 -13.42 37.74
N PRO A 192 10.51 -14.12 37.63
CA PRO A 192 10.14 -14.86 36.44
C PRO A 192 9.70 -13.94 35.29
N THR A 193 9.86 -12.62 35.44
CA THR A 193 9.54 -11.61 34.43
C THR A 193 10.77 -11.04 33.71
N ALA A 194 11.98 -11.53 34.02
CA ALA A 194 13.17 -11.18 33.26
C ALA A 194 13.19 -11.91 31.91
N MET A 195 12.93 -11.17 30.82
CA MET A 195 13.24 -11.64 29.47
C MET A 195 14.74 -11.92 29.39
N ASP A 196 15.12 -13.19 29.25
CA ASP A 196 16.49 -13.58 28.97
C ASP A 196 16.68 -13.67 27.45
N PRO A 197 17.40 -12.72 26.82
CA PRO A 197 17.60 -12.72 25.37
C PRO A 197 18.34 -13.98 24.89
N HIS A 198 19.00 -14.73 25.76
CA HIS A 198 19.64 -16.00 25.42
C HIS A 198 18.64 -17.16 25.21
N LEU A 199 17.38 -17.00 25.61
CA LEU A 199 16.32 -18.00 25.41
C LEU A 199 15.62 -17.88 24.04
N ILE A 200 15.88 -16.83 23.26
CA ILE A 200 15.33 -16.68 21.90
C ILE A 200 16.01 -17.72 20.98
N PRO A 201 15.27 -18.61 20.29
CA PRO A 201 15.85 -19.54 19.32
C PRO A 201 16.63 -18.82 18.23
N ALA A 202 17.74 -19.42 17.76
CA ALA A 202 18.62 -18.80 16.77
C ALA A 202 17.92 -18.56 15.42
N GLU A 203 16.88 -19.31 15.10
CA GLU A 203 16.11 -19.13 13.85
C GLU A 203 15.21 -17.89 13.86
N LEU A 204 14.94 -17.33 15.04
CA LEU A 204 14.12 -16.12 15.21
C LEU A 204 14.96 -14.84 15.30
N LEU A 205 16.29 -14.95 15.26
CA LEU A 205 17.23 -13.84 15.25
C LEU A 205 17.81 -13.65 13.84
N VAL A 206 18.40 -12.48 13.60
CA VAL A 206 19.11 -12.17 12.36
C VAL A 206 20.14 -13.27 12.08
N GLN A 207 20.12 -13.85 10.87
CA GLN A 207 20.95 -15.00 10.56
C GLN A 207 22.45 -14.66 10.59
N GLY A 208 23.23 -15.48 11.30
CA GLY A 208 24.69 -15.34 11.44
C GLY A 208 25.11 -15.23 12.92
N ALA A 209 26.04 -16.06 13.38
CA ALA A 209 26.36 -16.20 14.81
C ALA A 209 26.78 -14.87 15.49
N ASP A 210 27.52 -14.03 14.77
CA ASP A 210 27.94 -12.71 15.27
C ASP A 210 26.78 -11.71 15.31
N LEU A 211 25.88 -11.74 14.31
CA LEU A 211 24.69 -10.88 14.27
C LEU A 211 23.67 -11.28 15.33
N GLN A 212 23.47 -12.58 15.56
CA GLN A 212 22.65 -13.11 16.65
C GLN A 212 23.19 -12.66 18.01
N LYS A 213 24.52 -12.65 18.19
CA LYS A 213 25.14 -12.16 19.42
C LYS A 213 24.92 -10.66 19.61
N CYS A 214 25.09 -9.87 18.56
CA CYS A 214 24.85 -8.42 18.59
C CYS A 214 23.38 -8.08 18.86
N GLU A 215 22.44 -8.79 18.24
CA GLU A 215 21.01 -8.58 18.46
C GLU A 215 20.59 -8.95 19.89
N ARG A 216 21.13 -10.03 20.46
CA ARG A 216 20.88 -10.41 21.86
C ARG A 216 21.42 -9.37 22.85
N GLU A 217 22.63 -8.85 22.63
CA GLU A 217 23.19 -7.78 23.47
C GLU A 217 22.41 -6.47 23.33
N PHE A 218 21.95 -6.14 22.12
CA PHE A 218 21.08 -4.99 21.90
C PHE A 218 19.76 -5.11 22.68
N LEU A 219 19.08 -6.26 22.57
CA LEU A 219 17.82 -6.52 23.30
C LEU A 219 18.00 -6.46 24.82
N LYS A 220 19.15 -6.93 25.33
CA LYS A 220 19.52 -6.83 26.75
C LYS A 220 19.66 -5.38 27.23
N ILE A 221 20.27 -4.51 26.42
CA ILE A 221 20.42 -3.08 26.74
C ILE A 221 19.06 -2.39 26.74
N VAL A 222 18.21 -2.69 25.75
CA VAL A 222 16.85 -2.15 25.66
C VAL A 222 16.01 -2.58 26.87
N ASP A 223 16.07 -3.85 27.26
CA ASP A 223 15.40 -4.36 28.46
C ASP A 223 15.86 -3.65 29.74
N GLY A 224 17.17 -3.39 29.88
CA GLY A 224 17.72 -2.60 30.99
C GLY A 224 17.23 -1.14 31.03
N LEU A 225 17.09 -0.51 29.86
CA LEU A 225 16.55 0.86 29.74
C LEU A 225 15.07 0.93 30.10
N VAL A 226 14.28 -0.06 29.68
CA VAL A 226 12.83 -0.14 29.96
C VAL A 226 12.57 -0.39 31.45
N LYS A 227 13.45 -1.13 32.12
CA LYS A 227 13.31 -1.51 33.53
C LYS A 227 13.80 -0.48 34.55
N THR A 228 14.53 0.57 34.14
CA THR A 228 15.05 1.57 35.08
C THR A 228 14.00 2.68 35.33
N PRO A 229 13.31 2.74 36.48
CA PRO A 229 12.34 3.79 36.74
C PRO A 229 13.02 5.15 36.93
N ALA A 230 12.49 6.18 36.25
CA ALA A 230 13.01 7.56 36.26
C ALA A 230 13.17 8.21 37.66
N ARG A 231 12.63 7.61 38.74
CA ARG A 231 12.77 8.11 40.11
C ARG A 231 14.10 7.76 40.80
N SER A 232 14.84 6.77 40.30
CA SER A 232 16.13 6.37 40.87
C SER A 232 17.25 7.42 40.65
N LEU A 233 17.14 8.20 39.57
CA LEU A 233 18.22 9.09 39.10
C LEU A 233 18.11 10.54 39.60
N ASN A 234 17.02 10.90 40.31
CA ASN A 234 16.78 12.29 40.76
C ASN A 234 17.06 12.52 42.26
N ARG A 235 17.78 11.60 42.92
CA ARG A 235 18.18 11.75 44.33
C ARG A 235 19.64 12.20 44.45
N GLY A 236 19.95 13.35 43.86
CA GLY A 236 21.15 14.14 44.19
C GLY A 236 20.82 15.18 45.26
N GLY A 237 20.92 14.81 46.53
CA GLY A 237 20.75 15.72 47.65
C GLY A 237 22.01 16.55 47.90
N GLY A 238 21.85 17.87 48.01
CA GLY A 238 22.78 18.79 48.69
C GLY A 238 22.06 19.43 49.89
N PRO A 239 22.66 19.52 51.09
CA PRO A 239 21.93 19.74 52.34
C PRO A 239 21.91 21.20 52.85
N GLY A 240 20.83 21.52 53.57
CA GLY A 240 20.74 22.59 54.59
C GLY A 240 20.47 24.00 54.04
N GLY A 241 19.64 24.86 54.64
CA GLY A 241 18.88 24.84 55.89
C GLY A 241 18.43 26.30 56.18
N GLY A 242 17.35 26.48 56.95
CA GLY A 242 17.02 27.76 57.59
C GLY A 242 15.64 28.35 57.26
N PRO A 243 14.71 28.45 58.24
CA PRO A 243 13.42 29.11 58.09
C PRO A 243 13.37 30.49 58.78
N GLY A 244 12.61 31.41 58.20
CA GLY A 244 12.20 32.69 58.81
C GLY A 244 12.18 33.81 57.77
N GLY A 245 11.21 34.71 57.67
CA GLY A 245 9.95 34.93 58.36
C GLY A 245 9.32 36.22 57.80
N GLY A 246 8.03 36.45 58.07
CA GLY A 246 7.43 37.79 58.09
C GLY A 246 6.76 38.31 56.80
N PRO A 247 5.50 38.82 56.87
CA PRO A 247 4.80 39.45 55.77
C PRO A 247 4.98 40.98 55.77
N GLY A 248 5.09 41.61 54.60
CA GLY A 248 5.29 43.05 54.45
C GLY A 248 4.78 43.59 53.12
N THR A 249 3.98 44.64 53.23
CA THR A 249 3.21 45.37 52.22
C THR A 249 4.03 46.26 51.27
N GLY A 250 3.53 46.46 50.05
CA GLY A 250 3.54 47.78 49.39
C GLY A 250 4.38 47.92 48.10
N PRO A 251 3.93 48.71 47.11
CA PRO A 251 4.38 48.62 45.72
C PRO A 251 5.41 49.71 45.33
N SER A 252 6.29 49.41 44.36
CA SER A 252 6.97 50.45 43.58
C SER A 252 7.36 49.98 42.18
N SER A 253 7.01 50.83 41.22
CA SER A 253 7.34 50.90 39.80
C SER A 253 8.83 50.94 39.45
N GLY A 254 9.20 50.41 38.27
CA GLY A 254 10.44 50.76 37.57
C GLY A 254 10.82 49.76 36.44
N PRO A 255 10.96 50.19 35.18
CA PRO A 255 11.07 49.29 34.01
C PRO A 255 12.51 49.04 33.53
N GLY A 256 12.71 47.91 32.83
CA GLY A 256 13.82 47.72 31.89
C GLY A 256 14.64 46.45 32.13
N GLY A 257 14.82 45.63 31.09
CA GLY A 257 15.85 44.59 31.06
C GLY A 257 15.48 43.30 30.32
N ASP A 258 15.66 43.32 29.01
CA ASP A 258 15.93 42.23 28.07
C ASP A 258 15.94 40.78 28.59
N SER A 259 14.96 40.00 28.12
CA SER A 259 14.93 38.55 28.22
C SER A 259 15.46 37.94 26.92
N ALA A 260 16.71 37.45 26.95
CA ALA A 260 17.26 36.55 25.94
C ALA A 260 17.33 35.14 26.52
N ALA A 261 16.82 34.19 25.74
CA ALA A 261 16.48 32.84 26.13
C ALA A 261 17.68 32.00 26.62
N ASN A 262 17.60 31.55 27.86
CA ASN A 262 18.44 30.50 28.44
C ASN A 262 17.75 29.15 28.20
N THR A 263 18.07 28.47 27.09
CA THR A 263 17.60 27.10 26.80
C THR A 263 18.41 26.09 27.62
N GLY A 264 18.06 25.95 28.90
CA GLY A 264 18.51 24.83 29.72
C GLY A 264 17.95 23.51 29.19
N LYS A 265 18.74 22.75 28.44
CA LYS A 265 18.46 21.33 28.12
C LYS A 265 18.90 20.47 29.31
N PRO A 266 18.02 19.68 29.95
CA PRO A 266 18.46 18.63 30.86
C PRO A 266 18.95 17.42 30.07
N ALA A 267 20.22 17.03 30.28
CA ALA A 267 20.78 15.80 29.73
C ALA A 267 20.34 14.61 30.59
N TRP A 268 19.40 13.81 30.07
CA TRP A 268 18.75 12.71 30.78
C TRP A 268 19.31 11.32 30.41
N ILE A 269 20.28 11.24 29.50
CA ILE A 269 20.95 10.00 29.10
C ILE A 269 22.43 10.10 29.50
N PRO A 270 22.93 9.21 30.39
CA PRO A 270 24.34 9.15 30.71
C PRO A 270 25.19 8.92 29.44
N PRO A 271 26.29 9.68 29.25
CA PRO A 271 27.13 9.59 28.05
C PRO A 271 27.73 8.19 27.84
N GLU A 272 27.85 7.38 28.90
CA GLU A 272 28.32 5.99 28.87
C GLU A 272 27.38 5.06 28.07
N ILE A 273 26.05 5.30 28.14
CA ILE A 273 25.05 4.53 27.40
C ILE A 273 25.09 4.89 25.91
N LEU A 274 25.26 6.18 25.61
CA LEU A 274 25.44 6.65 24.23
C LEU A 274 26.73 6.10 23.62
N GLY A 275 27.80 6.01 24.41
CA GLY A 275 29.05 5.34 24.01
C GLY A 275 28.85 3.86 23.69
N SER A 276 28.10 3.13 24.53
CA SER A 276 27.82 1.71 24.33
C SER A 276 26.97 1.45 23.07
N ILE A 277 25.95 2.28 22.82
CA ILE A 277 25.13 2.19 21.59
C ILE A 277 25.98 2.51 20.35
N SER A 278 26.85 3.52 20.43
CA SER A 278 27.76 3.90 19.35
C SER A 278 28.77 2.78 19.03
N GLU A 279 29.35 2.14 20.04
CA GLU A 279 30.28 1.00 19.87
C GLU A 279 29.60 -0.21 19.21
N ILE A 280 28.35 -0.51 19.58
CA ILE A 280 27.58 -1.62 18.97
C ILE A 280 27.26 -1.34 17.50
N VAL A 281 26.84 -0.12 17.18
CA VAL A 281 26.58 0.30 15.79
C VAL A 281 27.86 0.32 14.96
N ALA A 282 28.99 0.75 15.52
CA ALA A 282 30.29 0.70 14.87
C ALA A 282 30.77 -0.75 14.62
N ALA A 283 30.55 -1.66 15.57
CA ALA A 283 30.85 -3.08 15.41
C ALA A 283 29.98 -3.75 14.32
N LEU A 284 28.70 -3.36 14.22
CA LEU A 284 27.78 -3.79 13.15
C LEU A 284 28.18 -3.23 11.77
N GLY A 285 28.72 -2.01 11.72
CA GLY A 285 29.27 -1.41 10.50
C GLY A 285 30.56 -2.09 10.00
N GLY A 286 31.36 -2.63 10.92
CA GLY A 286 32.62 -3.33 10.60
C GLY A 286 32.45 -4.76 10.06
N THR A 287 31.25 -5.34 10.12
CA THR A 287 31.00 -6.76 9.79
C THR A 287 30.57 -7.02 8.34
N ASN A 288 30.69 -6.04 7.44
CA ASN A 288 30.30 -6.17 6.02
C ASN A 288 28.81 -6.58 5.86
N SER A 289 27.97 -6.06 6.76
CA SER A 289 26.55 -6.37 6.85
C SER A 289 25.79 -5.76 5.68
N ASP A 290 24.88 -6.55 5.10
CA ASP A 290 23.95 -6.16 4.04
C ASP A 290 23.22 -4.84 4.41
N PRO A 291 23.15 -3.84 3.52
CA PRO A 291 22.40 -2.60 3.72
C PRO A 291 20.97 -2.80 4.23
N LEU A 292 20.32 -3.91 3.86
CA LEU A 292 18.98 -4.27 4.32
C LEU A 292 18.94 -4.64 5.80
N VAL A 293 19.99 -5.26 6.34
CA VAL A 293 20.11 -5.56 7.78
C VAL A 293 20.32 -4.27 8.57
N PHE A 294 21.05 -3.31 8.00
CA PHE A 294 21.20 -1.97 8.58
C PHE A 294 19.88 -1.19 8.57
N GLU A 295 19.13 -1.21 7.47
CA GLU A 295 17.78 -0.64 7.39
C GLU A 295 16.84 -1.26 8.43
N HIS A 296 16.89 -2.59 8.61
CA HIS A 296 16.06 -3.31 9.58
C HIS A 296 16.42 -2.95 11.03
N LEU A 297 17.72 -2.83 11.36
CA LEU A 297 18.17 -2.39 12.69
C LEU A 297 17.86 -0.91 12.94
N ILE A 298 17.93 -0.06 11.91
CA ILE A 298 17.51 1.34 11.99
C ILE A 298 16.00 1.45 12.19
N ALA A 299 15.20 0.61 11.52
CA ALA A 299 13.76 0.54 11.72
C ALA A 299 13.43 0.09 13.15
N HIS A 300 14.07 -0.98 13.64
CA HIS A 300 13.93 -1.47 15.01
C HIS A 300 14.35 -0.43 16.05
N ALA A 301 15.48 0.26 15.85
CA ALA A 301 15.92 1.34 16.73
C ALA A 301 14.98 2.54 16.67
N ARG A 302 14.44 2.88 15.50
CA ARG A 302 13.44 3.95 15.33
C ARG A 302 12.13 3.61 16.01
N GLU A 303 11.67 2.37 15.96
CA GLU A 303 10.44 1.94 16.65
C GLU A 303 10.64 1.87 18.16
N ALA A 304 11.77 1.33 18.62
CA ALA A 304 12.14 1.34 20.04
C ALA A 304 12.32 2.76 20.61
N LEU A 305 12.84 3.70 19.82
CA LEU A 305 13.03 5.10 20.23
C LEU A 305 11.79 5.96 20.04
N LYS A 306 10.95 5.76 19.01
CA LYS A 306 9.63 6.41 18.87
C LYS A 306 8.74 6.10 20.07
N ALA A 307 8.88 4.91 20.65
CA ALA A 307 8.19 4.54 21.89
C ALA A 307 8.64 5.33 23.14
N THR A 308 9.75 6.09 23.09
CA THR A 308 10.28 6.89 24.22
C THR A 308 9.83 8.36 24.25
N ALA A 309 9.00 8.79 23.30
CA ALA A 309 8.26 10.06 23.28
C ALA A 309 9.06 11.38 23.22
N ASP A 310 10.23 11.42 22.57
CA ASP A 310 10.79 12.70 22.07
C ASP A 310 11.37 12.55 20.66
N ALA A 311 10.53 12.78 19.65
CA ALA A 311 10.89 12.68 18.23
C ALA A 311 11.99 13.68 17.81
N ALA A 312 12.10 14.83 18.49
CA ALA A 312 13.08 15.87 18.15
C ALA A 312 14.51 15.47 18.56
N VAL A 313 14.65 14.71 19.66
CA VAL A 313 15.94 14.15 20.09
C VAL A 313 16.37 13.01 19.16
N VAL A 314 15.42 12.20 18.71
CA VAL A 314 15.66 11.10 17.75
C VAL A 314 16.17 11.63 16.43
N ASP A 315 15.50 12.62 15.85
CA ASP A 315 15.92 13.21 14.59
C ASP A 315 17.31 13.85 14.72
N LEU A 316 17.61 14.51 15.85
CA LEU A 316 18.90 15.14 16.10
C LEU A 316 20.04 14.12 16.34
N LEU A 317 19.75 12.99 16.98
CA LEU A 317 20.71 11.91 17.21
C LEU A 317 21.03 11.16 15.90
N PHE A 318 20.01 10.88 15.08
CA PHE A 318 20.20 10.28 13.76
C PHE A 318 20.81 11.25 12.74
N GLU A 319 20.53 12.55 12.84
CA GLU A 319 21.19 13.56 12.02
C GLU A 319 22.67 13.68 12.38
N ASN A 320 23.02 13.64 13.67
CA ASN A 320 24.41 13.59 14.11
C ASN A 320 25.12 12.29 13.68
N MET A 321 24.46 11.13 13.80
CA MET A 321 25.01 9.85 13.33
C MET A 321 25.25 9.85 11.81
N ARG A 322 24.30 10.36 11.01
CA ARG A 322 24.49 10.50 9.55
C ARG A 322 25.64 11.46 9.23
N ARG A 323 25.73 12.58 9.96
CA ARG A 323 26.77 13.60 9.77
C ARG A 323 28.16 13.05 10.14
N GLU A 324 28.24 12.17 11.13
CA GLU A 324 29.47 11.52 11.59
C GLU A 324 29.92 10.39 10.64
N VAL A 325 28.98 9.58 10.14
CA VAL A 325 29.24 8.60 9.06
C VAL A 325 29.72 9.28 7.78
N MET A 326 29.16 10.44 7.43
CA MET A 326 29.61 11.21 6.25
C MET A 326 30.96 11.90 6.46
N THR A 327 31.33 12.27 7.68
CA THR A 327 32.65 12.90 7.96
C THR A 327 33.77 11.89 8.14
N GLN A 328 33.48 10.63 8.49
CA GLN A 328 34.48 9.57 8.64
C GLN A 328 34.77 8.78 7.34
N GLY A 329 34.11 9.12 6.22
CA GLY A 329 34.35 8.54 4.89
C GLY A 329 35.68 8.90 4.22
N SER A 330 36.72 9.33 4.97
CA SER A 330 38.08 9.48 4.44
C SER A 330 38.97 8.35 4.95
N ALA A 331 39.51 7.60 3.99
CA ALA A 331 40.17 6.32 4.15
C ALA A 331 41.31 6.33 5.20
N ARG A 332 41.25 5.38 6.14
CA ARG A 332 42.46 4.85 6.79
C ARG A 332 42.89 3.58 6.04
N PRO A 333 44.14 3.50 5.54
CA PRO A 333 44.64 2.29 4.94
C PRO A 333 45.04 1.33 6.05
N GLN A 334 44.28 0.23 6.23
CA GLN A 334 44.76 -0.89 7.02
C GLN A 334 45.41 -1.93 6.10
N LEU A 335 46.69 -2.17 6.40
CA LEU A 335 47.54 -3.21 5.85
C LEU A 335 46.86 -4.58 5.96
N VAL A 336 46.84 -5.33 4.86
CA VAL A 336 46.76 -6.80 4.90
C VAL A 336 47.96 -7.37 4.18
N GLY A 337 48.74 -8.12 4.94
CA GLY A 337 49.89 -8.87 4.47
C GLY A 337 49.51 -10.11 3.68
N ALA A 338 50.42 -10.42 2.75
CA ALA A 338 50.86 -11.74 2.31
C ALA A 338 49.84 -12.90 2.28
N SER A 339 49.48 -13.32 1.07
CA SER A 339 49.20 -14.72 0.78
C SER A 339 49.71 -15.07 -0.62
N ARG A 340 50.69 -16.00 -0.64
CA ARG A 340 51.34 -16.54 -1.83
C ARG A 340 50.35 -17.45 -2.59
N ALA A 341 49.99 -17.08 -3.81
CA ALA A 341 49.30 -17.97 -4.74
C ALA A 341 50.07 -18.06 -6.08
N ARG A 342 50.23 -19.29 -6.55
CA ARG A 342 51.08 -19.74 -7.67
C ARG A 342 50.73 -19.08 -9.00
N LYS A 343 51.76 -18.53 -9.67
CA LYS A 343 51.76 -18.10 -11.08
C LYS A 343 51.33 -19.24 -12.01
N ARG A 344 50.17 -19.10 -12.67
CA ARG A 344 49.92 -19.67 -14.00
C ARG A 344 50.04 -18.54 -15.01
N ARG A 345 50.99 -18.66 -15.94
CA ARG A 345 51.21 -17.76 -17.08
C ARG A 345 50.06 -17.97 -18.07
N ASN A 346 49.13 -17.01 -18.16
CA ASN A 346 48.37 -16.78 -19.39
C ASN A 346 49.19 -15.83 -20.28
N PRO A 347 49.30 -16.06 -21.60
CA PRO A 347 49.94 -15.13 -22.50
C PRO A 347 49.14 -13.83 -22.55
N GLU A 348 49.83 -12.71 -22.39
CA GLU A 348 49.26 -11.37 -22.46
C GLU A 348 48.54 -11.19 -23.81
N PRO A 349 47.32 -10.61 -23.84
CA PRO A 349 46.73 -10.16 -25.08
C PRO A 349 47.65 -9.12 -25.70
N VAL A 350 48.18 -9.43 -26.88
CA VAL A 350 48.97 -8.49 -27.69
C VAL A 350 47.99 -7.42 -28.18
N PHE A 351 47.94 -6.30 -27.47
CA PHE A 351 47.30 -5.09 -27.96
C PHE A 351 48.18 -4.52 -29.07
N THR A 352 47.69 -4.57 -30.31
CA THR A 352 48.40 -4.11 -31.52
C THR A 352 48.43 -2.59 -31.68
N MET A 353 48.03 -1.84 -30.66
CA MET A 353 48.15 -0.38 -30.65
C MET A 353 49.12 0.01 -29.54
N THR A 354 50.21 0.66 -29.92
CA THR A 354 51.12 1.33 -29.00
C THR A 354 50.37 2.41 -28.22
N ALA A 355 50.83 2.76 -27.02
CA ALA A 355 50.24 3.85 -26.24
C ALA A 355 50.18 5.18 -27.03
N ALA A 356 51.10 5.38 -27.97
CA ALA A 356 51.10 6.52 -28.88
C ALA A 356 50.01 6.41 -29.98
N GLU A 357 49.75 5.22 -30.52
CA GLU A 357 48.65 5.00 -31.47
C GLU A 357 47.28 5.08 -30.79
N LEU A 358 47.18 4.62 -29.54
CA LEU A 358 45.98 4.79 -28.72
C LEU A 358 45.75 6.27 -28.40
N ALA A 359 46.79 7.00 -27.97
CA ALA A 359 46.72 8.44 -27.76
C ALA A 359 46.42 9.20 -29.06
N GLY A 360 46.93 8.74 -30.20
CA GLY A 360 46.62 9.31 -31.52
C GLY A 360 45.19 9.02 -31.98
N ALA A 361 44.64 7.84 -31.66
CA ALA A 361 43.24 7.51 -31.91
C ALA A 361 42.30 8.30 -30.99
N PHE A 362 42.68 8.53 -29.73
CA PHE A 362 41.97 9.44 -28.83
C PHE A 362 42.08 10.89 -29.28
N ALA A 363 43.25 11.36 -29.72
CA ALA A 363 43.43 12.71 -30.28
C ALA A 363 42.70 12.90 -31.62
N GLY A 364 42.44 11.81 -32.37
CA GLY A 364 41.59 11.82 -33.57
C GLY A 364 40.09 11.72 -33.28
N LEU A 365 39.72 11.21 -32.09
CA LEU A 365 38.34 11.18 -31.56
C LEU A 365 38.02 12.41 -30.71
N GLU A 366 39.04 13.15 -30.26
CA GLU A 366 38.98 14.57 -29.93
C GLU A 366 38.71 15.35 -31.23
N ILE A 367 37.51 15.17 -31.79
CA ILE A 367 36.83 16.34 -32.32
C ILE A 367 36.87 17.31 -31.15
N PRO A 368 37.55 18.47 -31.26
CA PRO A 368 37.45 19.46 -30.21
C PRO A 368 35.96 19.69 -30.06
N ALA A 369 35.40 19.29 -28.92
CA ALA A 369 34.23 19.94 -28.39
C ALA A 369 34.72 21.36 -28.11
N GLY A 370 34.83 22.16 -29.19
CA GLY A 370 34.93 23.59 -29.07
C GLY A 370 33.80 24.02 -28.16
N PRO A 371 33.96 25.10 -27.40
CA PRO A 371 32.81 25.70 -26.73
C PRO A 371 31.69 25.75 -27.77
N LEU A 372 30.51 25.21 -27.45
CA LEU A 372 29.35 25.21 -28.35
C LEU A 372 29.11 26.66 -28.74
N GLU A 373 29.72 27.09 -29.85
CA GLU A 373 29.81 28.48 -30.24
C GLU A 373 28.45 28.83 -30.83
N ASN A 374 27.63 29.36 -29.91
CA ASN A 374 26.25 29.83 -30.02
C ASN A 374 25.19 28.92 -29.35
N PRO A 375 25.15 28.85 -28.00
CA PRO A 375 24.11 28.14 -27.26
C PRO A 375 22.70 28.73 -27.48
N ALA A 376 22.57 29.91 -28.10
CA ALA A 376 21.29 30.52 -28.45
C ALA A 376 20.66 29.93 -29.74
N ALA A 377 21.42 29.15 -30.52
CA ALA A 377 20.95 28.55 -31.78
C ALA A 377 20.89 27.02 -31.75
N LEU A 378 21.28 26.37 -30.65
CA LEU A 378 21.03 24.93 -30.47
C LEU A 378 19.54 24.72 -30.28
N ASP A 379 18.95 23.97 -31.20
CA ASP A 379 17.60 23.45 -31.08
C ASP A 379 17.45 22.79 -29.71
N ARG A 380 16.71 23.45 -28.80
CA ARG A 380 16.52 22.99 -27.42
C ARG A 380 15.85 21.62 -27.38
N ALA A 381 15.05 21.30 -28.38
CA ALA A 381 14.47 19.97 -28.54
C ALA A 381 15.56 18.93 -28.82
N GLY A 382 16.52 19.25 -29.70
CA GLY A 382 17.72 18.44 -29.94
C GLY A 382 18.59 18.28 -28.69
N ALA A 383 18.82 19.35 -27.94
CA ALA A 383 19.57 19.29 -26.68
C ALA A 383 18.87 18.40 -25.64
N LEU A 384 17.55 18.47 -25.53
CA LEU A 384 16.76 17.58 -24.68
C LEU A 384 16.85 16.12 -25.15
N GLY A 385 16.79 15.88 -26.46
CA GLY A 385 17.00 14.55 -27.04
C GLY A 385 18.37 13.97 -26.70
N LEU A 386 19.44 14.77 -26.77
CA LEU A 386 20.78 14.37 -26.37
C LEU A 386 20.86 14.05 -24.87
N CYS A 387 20.23 14.85 -24.01
CA CYS A 387 20.16 14.58 -22.58
C CYS A 387 19.54 13.20 -22.29
N VAL A 388 18.44 12.88 -22.98
CA VAL A 388 17.74 11.60 -22.84
C VAL A 388 18.63 10.43 -23.30
N LEU A 389 19.30 10.57 -24.45
CA LEU A 389 20.22 9.54 -24.95
C LEU A 389 21.38 9.29 -23.97
N GLN A 390 21.93 10.34 -23.36
CA GLN A 390 22.98 10.22 -22.36
C GLN A 390 22.47 9.51 -21.09
N LEU A 391 21.26 9.84 -20.62
CA LEU A 391 20.65 9.18 -19.46
C LEU A 391 20.36 7.69 -19.69
N GLN A 392 20.13 7.27 -20.94
CA GLN A 392 19.95 5.86 -21.29
C GLN A 392 21.25 5.05 -21.32
N GLY A 393 22.43 5.71 -21.33
CA GLY A 393 23.74 5.07 -21.47
C GLY A 393 24.48 4.78 -20.15
N GLU A 394 23.77 4.62 -19.03
CA GLU A 394 24.33 4.47 -17.67
C GLU A 394 25.42 5.52 -17.34
N PRO A 395 25.08 6.82 -17.40
CA PRO A 395 26.08 7.88 -17.24
C PRO A 395 26.65 7.93 -15.81
N GLY A 396 27.91 8.36 -15.69
CA GLY A 396 28.52 8.65 -14.40
C GLY A 396 27.84 9.81 -13.65
N PRO A 397 28.03 9.92 -12.33
CA PRO A 397 27.29 10.86 -11.48
C PRO A 397 27.47 12.34 -11.89
N ASP A 398 28.66 12.74 -12.32
CA ASP A 398 28.93 14.11 -12.78
C ASP A 398 28.17 14.45 -14.07
N LEU A 399 28.05 13.47 -14.98
CA LEU A 399 27.29 13.63 -16.22
C LEU A 399 25.79 13.69 -15.92
N ILE A 400 25.29 12.89 -14.97
CA ILE A 400 23.90 12.96 -14.49
C ILE A 400 23.59 14.37 -14.00
N GLU A 401 24.47 14.96 -13.19
CA GLU A 401 24.28 16.32 -12.67
C GLU A 401 24.26 17.36 -13.80
N GLY A 402 25.20 17.28 -14.74
CA GLY A 402 25.26 18.17 -15.89
C GLY A 402 24.03 18.06 -16.80
N VAL A 403 23.52 16.84 -17.01
CA VAL A 403 22.30 16.60 -17.76
C VAL A 403 21.09 17.16 -17.01
N ARG A 404 20.98 16.95 -15.70
CA ARG A 404 19.90 17.49 -14.87
C ARG A 404 19.84 19.01 -14.92
N LEU A 405 20.98 19.69 -14.78
CA LEU A 405 21.07 21.15 -14.90
C LEU A 405 20.63 21.64 -16.29
N THR A 406 20.99 20.89 -17.33
CA THR A 406 20.61 21.22 -18.71
C THR A 406 19.10 21.06 -18.93
N ILE A 407 18.49 19.97 -18.45
CA ILE A 407 17.05 19.74 -18.49
C ILE A 407 16.33 20.86 -17.73
N ASN A 408 16.75 21.17 -16.51
CA ASN A 408 16.18 22.26 -15.70
C ASN A 408 16.23 23.60 -16.42
N ARG A 409 17.35 23.92 -17.08
CA ARG A 409 17.48 25.15 -17.86
C ARG A 409 16.53 25.17 -19.06
N ILE A 410 16.38 24.06 -19.79
CA ILE A 410 15.50 23.98 -20.97
C ILE A 410 14.03 24.08 -20.55
N VAL A 411 13.62 23.33 -19.53
CA VAL A 411 12.24 23.29 -19.04
C VAL A 411 11.86 24.59 -18.33
N GLY A 412 12.77 25.18 -17.55
CA GLY A 412 12.55 26.45 -16.85
C GLY A 412 12.51 27.68 -17.75
N ASP A 413 12.89 27.55 -19.03
CA ASP A 413 12.87 28.68 -19.96
C ASP A 413 11.44 29.12 -20.30
N LYS A 414 11.20 30.44 -20.39
CA LYS A 414 9.89 31.02 -20.71
C LYS A 414 9.38 30.61 -22.10
N GLY A 415 10.28 30.25 -23.00
CA GLY A 415 9.99 29.79 -24.35
C GLY A 415 9.79 28.28 -24.47
N PHE A 416 9.77 27.50 -23.37
CA PHE A 416 9.50 26.06 -23.43
C PHE A 416 8.16 25.79 -24.14
N GLY A 417 8.21 25.14 -25.31
CA GLY A 417 7.14 25.21 -26.29
C GLY A 417 6.92 23.93 -27.09
N GLY A 418 6.39 24.07 -28.31
CA GLY A 418 5.99 22.94 -29.16
C GLY A 418 7.10 21.91 -29.41
N PRO A 419 8.27 22.31 -29.96
CA PRO A 419 9.37 21.39 -30.23
C PRO A 419 9.90 20.69 -28.98
N GLU A 420 10.13 21.43 -27.89
CA GLU A 420 10.67 20.87 -26.65
C GLU A 420 9.67 19.94 -25.97
N ARG A 421 8.37 20.30 -25.95
CA ARG A 421 7.30 19.41 -25.45
C ARG A 421 7.19 18.13 -26.26
N SER A 422 7.30 18.22 -27.59
CA SER A 422 7.27 17.06 -28.48
C SER A 422 8.46 16.13 -28.24
N ALA A 423 9.67 16.68 -28.06
CA ALA A 423 10.86 15.92 -27.72
C ALA A 423 10.75 15.25 -26.34
N LEU A 424 10.26 15.98 -25.33
CA LEU A 424 10.02 15.44 -23.99
C LEU A 424 8.99 14.31 -24.02
N ALA A 425 7.87 14.51 -24.73
CA ALA A 425 6.83 13.50 -24.87
C ALA A 425 7.35 12.26 -25.61
N ALA A 426 8.18 12.43 -26.64
CA ALA A 426 8.82 11.31 -27.33
C ALA A 426 9.75 10.51 -26.41
N ALA A 427 10.56 11.19 -25.60
CA ALA A 427 11.44 10.57 -24.62
C ALA A 427 10.66 9.77 -23.57
N VAL A 428 9.63 10.37 -22.98
CA VAL A 428 8.78 9.71 -21.98
C VAL A 428 7.99 8.55 -22.59
N ALA A 429 7.48 8.69 -23.82
CA ALA A 429 6.86 7.59 -24.52
C ALA A 429 7.84 6.44 -24.81
N ALA A 430 9.12 6.73 -25.08
CA ALA A 430 10.15 5.70 -25.26
C ALA A 430 10.42 4.93 -23.96
N ILE A 431 10.48 5.62 -22.81
CA ILE A 431 10.60 5.01 -21.47
C ILE A 431 9.47 4.01 -21.23
N PHE A 432 8.22 4.44 -21.43
CA PHE A 432 7.05 3.59 -21.17
C PHE A 432 6.69 2.62 -22.31
N SER A 433 7.41 2.65 -23.44
CA SER A 433 7.21 1.70 -24.54
C SER A 433 7.68 0.28 -24.21
N ARG A 434 8.29 0.08 -23.04
CA ARG A 434 8.59 -1.21 -22.42
C ARG A 434 8.13 -1.15 -20.97
N GLU A 435 8.14 -2.28 -20.27
CA GLU A 435 7.96 -2.27 -18.82
C GLU A 435 9.16 -1.53 -18.22
N PRO A 436 8.96 -0.39 -17.52
CA PRO A 436 10.07 0.43 -17.06
C PRO A 436 10.72 -0.26 -15.85
N ASP A 437 12.05 -0.39 -15.91
CA ASP A 437 12.86 -0.77 -14.76
C ASP A 437 13.19 0.45 -13.89
N GLU A 438 13.86 0.25 -12.75
CA GLU A 438 14.21 1.32 -11.82
C GLU A 438 15.06 2.42 -12.47
N ALA A 439 15.96 2.06 -13.39
CA ALA A 439 16.78 3.01 -14.12
C ALA A 439 15.92 3.90 -15.03
N ALA A 440 15.00 3.30 -15.78
CA ALA A 440 14.08 4.01 -16.65
C ALA A 440 13.14 4.95 -15.86
N LEU A 441 12.70 4.53 -14.67
CA LEU A 441 11.91 5.38 -13.77
C LEU A 441 12.73 6.54 -13.20
N THR A 442 13.99 6.30 -12.84
CA THR A 442 14.91 7.34 -12.39
C THR A 442 15.12 8.40 -13.48
N VAL A 443 15.27 7.98 -14.75
CA VAL A 443 15.33 8.89 -15.90
C VAL A 443 14.02 9.64 -16.09
N PHE A 444 12.87 8.97 -15.94
CA PHE A 444 11.56 9.63 -16.01
C PHE A 444 11.45 10.73 -14.95
N GLU A 445 11.79 10.47 -13.69
CA GLU A 445 11.73 11.47 -12.61
C GLU A 445 12.63 12.67 -12.88
N MET A 446 13.85 12.45 -13.39
CA MET A 446 14.76 13.54 -13.78
C MET A 446 14.20 14.44 -14.89
N LEU A 447 13.44 13.87 -15.83
CA LEU A 447 12.79 14.61 -16.91
C LEU A 447 11.50 15.30 -16.44
N TRP A 448 10.75 14.63 -15.57
CA TRP A 448 9.37 14.98 -15.27
C TRP A 448 9.22 15.92 -14.09
N GLU A 449 10.06 15.80 -13.06
CA GLU A 449 9.99 16.67 -11.89
C GLU A 449 10.23 18.15 -12.24
N PRO A 450 11.23 18.51 -13.07
CA PRO A 450 11.40 19.89 -13.52
C PRO A 450 10.17 20.43 -14.26
N LEU A 451 9.50 19.58 -15.05
CA LEU A 451 8.27 19.94 -15.75
C LEU A 451 7.15 20.26 -14.75
N ARG A 452 6.97 19.44 -13.71
CA ARG A 452 5.98 19.68 -12.65
C ARG A 452 6.26 20.98 -11.89
N THR A 453 7.51 21.21 -11.50
CA THR A 453 7.86 22.35 -10.63
C THR A 453 7.93 23.67 -11.39
N MET A 454 8.50 23.67 -12.61
CA MET A 454 8.79 24.90 -13.35
C MET A 454 7.70 25.24 -14.38
N GLN A 455 7.01 24.24 -14.95
CA GLN A 455 6.01 24.42 -16.00
C GLN A 455 4.74 23.57 -15.76
N PRO A 456 4.04 23.72 -14.62
CA PRO A 456 2.90 22.87 -14.26
C PRO A 456 1.78 22.85 -15.31
N HIS A 457 1.60 23.94 -16.06
CA HIS A 457 0.61 24.06 -17.14
C HIS A 457 0.98 23.32 -18.43
N ALA A 458 2.23 22.84 -18.54
CA ALA A 458 2.71 22.06 -19.68
C ALA A 458 2.58 20.55 -19.44
N VAL A 459 2.42 20.10 -18.19
CA VAL A 459 2.32 18.67 -17.81
C VAL A 459 1.18 17.97 -18.55
N GLY A 460 -0.02 18.55 -18.54
CA GLY A 460 -1.19 17.98 -19.23
C GLY A 460 -0.99 17.82 -20.75
N PRO A 461 -0.61 18.88 -21.49
CA PRO A 461 -0.29 18.80 -22.92
C PRO A 461 0.82 17.80 -23.26
N VAL A 462 1.86 17.68 -22.42
CA VAL A 462 2.93 16.69 -22.64
C VAL A 462 2.39 15.27 -22.43
N TRP A 463 1.59 15.00 -21.39
CA TRP A 463 0.92 13.71 -21.22
C TRP A 463 0.05 13.35 -22.43
N LEU A 464 -0.76 14.28 -22.95
CA LEU A 464 -1.60 14.03 -24.12
C LEU A 464 -0.75 13.57 -25.33
N GLU A 465 0.40 14.21 -25.56
CA GLU A 465 1.33 13.82 -26.62
C GLU A 465 2.02 12.47 -26.35
N VAL A 466 2.38 12.17 -25.10
CA VAL A 466 2.90 10.85 -24.68
C VAL A 466 1.88 9.76 -25.02
N TRP A 467 0.61 9.96 -24.65
CA TRP A 467 -0.45 8.97 -24.86
C TRP A 467 -0.80 8.75 -26.33
N ARG A 468 -0.66 9.78 -27.17
CA ARG A 468 -0.76 9.67 -28.64
C ARG A 468 0.33 8.80 -29.24
N ARG A 469 1.55 8.83 -28.67
CA ARG A 469 2.71 8.06 -29.13
C ARG A 469 2.76 6.64 -28.59
N LEU A 470 2.20 6.41 -27.40
CA LEU A 470 2.16 5.08 -26.79
C LEU A 470 1.13 4.17 -27.49
N LYS A 471 1.61 2.98 -27.89
CA LYS A 471 0.74 1.87 -28.31
C LYS A 471 -0.22 1.50 -27.16
N PRO A 472 -1.46 1.02 -27.46
CA PRO A 472 -2.43 0.67 -26.42
C PRO A 472 -1.89 -0.27 -25.32
N ALA A 473 -1.09 -1.28 -25.70
CA ALA A 473 -0.49 -2.23 -24.76
C ALA A 473 0.48 -1.59 -23.76
N HIS A 474 1.12 -0.47 -24.12
CA HIS A 474 2.13 0.21 -23.30
C HIS A 474 1.53 1.29 -22.39
N ARG A 475 0.29 1.73 -22.67
CA ARG A 475 -0.41 2.75 -21.86
C ARG A 475 -0.59 2.32 -20.41
N ARG A 476 -0.68 1.02 -20.16
CA ARG A 476 -0.75 0.47 -18.80
C ARG A 476 0.46 0.87 -17.94
N HIS A 477 1.66 0.96 -18.51
CA HIS A 477 2.87 1.31 -17.74
C HIS A 477 2.89 2.80 -17.36
N ALA A 478 2.40 3.67 -18.25
CA ALA A 478 2.31 5.11 -18.00
C ALA A 478 1.12 5.50 -17.12
N TRP A 479 0.10 4.65 -17.02
CA TRP A 479 -1.18 4.94 -16.36
C TRP A 479 -1.04 5.41 -14.91
N PRO A 480 -0.27 4.74 -14.01
CA PRO A 480 -0.13 5.18 -12.62
C PRO A 480 0.43 6.61 -12.52
N TYR A 481 1.42 6.93 -13.35
CA TYR A 481 2.08 8.24 -13.36
C TYR A 481 1.15 9.35 -13.90
N THR A 482 0.39 9.05 -14.96
CA THR A 482 -0.61 10.00 -15.47
C THR A 482 -1.71 10.24 -14.44
N VAL A 483 -2.25 9.19 -13.81
CA VAL A 483 -3.29 9.33 -12.78
C VAL A 483 -2.77 10.09 -11.56
N ASN A 484 -1.52 9.85 -11.14
CA ASN A 484 -0.89 10.63 -10.08
C ASN A 484 -0.92 12.13 -10.41
N ASP A 485 -0.57 12.54 -11.62
CA ASP A 485 -0.56 13.96 -11.97
C ASP A 485 -1.98 14.54 -12.11
N ILE A 486 -2.95 13.75 -12.58
CA ILE A 486 -4.37 14.13 -12.54
C ILE A 486 -4.80 14.42 -11.10
N LEU A 487 -4.43 13.55 -10.15
CA LEU A 487 -4.72 13.70 -8.74
C LEU A 487 -3.97 14.87 -8.09
N LEU A 488 -2.79 15.24 -8.58
CA LEU A 488 -2.08 16.45 -8.14
C LEU A 488 -2.70 17.74 -8.69
N GLY A 489 -3.62 17.64 -9.67
CA GLY A 489 -4.34 18.77 -10.25
C GLY A 489 -3.63 19.34 -11.48
N LEU A 490 -3.76 18.66 -12.62
CA LEU A 490 -3.25 19.14 -13.90
C LEU A 490 -3.83 20.51 -14.26
N ALA A 491 -2.96 21.46 -14.56
CA ALA A 491 -3.37 22.77 -15.10
C ALA A 491 -3.57 22.67 -16.61
N TRP A 492 -4.77 23.04 -17.07
CA TRP A 492 -5.16 23.00 -18.48
C TRP A 492 -5.43 24.40 -19.02
N ARG A 493 -4.87 24.72 -20.19
CA ARG A 493 -5.25 25.93 -20.95
C ARG A 493 -6.45 25.66 -21.86
N ASN A 494 -6.56 24.42 -22.35
CA ASN A 494 -7.62 23.99 -23.24
C ASN A 494 -8.39 22.84 -22.59
N PRO A 495 -9.68 23.03 -22.24
CA PRO A 495 -10.47 21.97 -21.60
C PRO A 495 -10.68 20.76 -22.53
N LEU A 496 -10.69 20.93 -23.85
CA LEU A 496 -10.85 19.82 -24.79
C LEU A 496 -9.66 18.86 -24.74
N GLU A 497 -8.45 19.37 -24.56
CA GLU A 497 -7.24 18.56 -24.37
C GLU A 497 -7.32 17.75 -23.06
N ALA A 498 -7.87 18.35 -22.01
CA ALA A 498 -8.11 17.66 -20.73
C ALA A 498 -9.06 16.48 -20.93
N LEU A 499 -10.20 16.72 -21.60
CA LEU A 499 -11.18 15.67 -21.90
C LEU A 499 -10.59 14.56 -22.76
N ALA A 500 -9.76 14.91 -23.75
CA ALA A 500 -9.08 13.93 -24.59
C ALA A 500 -8.13 13.04 -23.77
N LEU A 501 -7.32 13.62 -22.86
CA LEU A 501 -6.45 12.82 -22.00
C LEU A 501 -7.28 11.93 -21.05
N TYR A 502 -8.30 12.48 -20.39
CA TYR A 502 -9.16 11.71 -19.48
C TYR A 502 -9.85 10.55 -20.19
N GLY A 503 -10.35 10.76 -21.40
CA GLY A 503 -10.93 9.70 -22.22
C GLY A 503 -9.93 8.61 -22.58
N GLN A 504 -8.66 8.95 -22.80
CA GLN A 504 -7.60 7.96 -23.07
C GLN A 504 -7.21 7.18 -21.81
N VAL A 505 -7.03 7.88 -20.69
CA VAL A 505 -6.66 7.29 -19.39
C VAL A 505 -7.71 6.28 -18.93
N SER A 506 -8.99 6.61 -19.08
CA SER A 506 -10.10 5.75 -18.65
C SER A 506 -10.36 4.53 -19.52
N ARG A 507 -9.74 4.44 -20.71
CA ARG A 507 -9.79 3.22 -21.54
C ARG A 507 -8.89 2.10 -21.02
N VAL A 508 -7.97 2.40 -20.11
CA VAL A 508 -7.12 1.38 -19.47
C VAL A 508 -7.91 0.68 -18.37
N ARG A 509 -8.05 -0.65 -18.46
CA ARG A 509 -8.74 -1.49 -17.47
C ARG A 509 -7.88 -1.72 -16.22
N ALA A 510 -7.58 -0.64 -15.49
CA ALA A 510 -6.69 -0.71 -14.33
C ALA A 510 -7.28 -1.47 -13.13
N SER A 511 -8.60 -1.70 -13.08
CA SER A 511 -9.25 -2.50 -12.04
C SER A 511 -8.90 -4.00 -12.10
N GLU A 512 -8.42 -4.49 -13.25
CA GLU A 512 -8.03 -5.88 -13.46
C GLU A 512 -6.55 -6.15 -13.12
N ASP A 513 -5.74 -5.11 -12.88
CA ASP A 513 -4.30 -5.20 -12.66
C ASP A 513 -3.87 -4.56 -11.33
N ALA A 514 -3.71 -5.41 -10.31
CA ALA A 514 -3.30 -4.99 -8.97
C ALA A 514 -1.92 -4.31 -8.93
N ARG A 515 -1.03 -4.57 -9.91
CA ARG A 515 0.30 -3.96 -9.97
C ARG A 515 0.21 -2.46 -10.24
N LEU A 516 -0.73 -2.02 -11.07
CA LEU A 516 -0.94 -0.61 -11.37
C LEU A 516 -1.34 0.17 -10.12
N LEU A 517 -2.21 -0.41 -9.30
CA LEU A 517 -2.59 0.18 -8.02
C LEU A 517 -1.40 0.23 -7.06
N TYR A 518 -0.60 -0.84 -6.96
CA TYR A 518 0.60 -0.86 -6.12
C TYR A 518 1.59 0.25 -6.48
N VAL A 519 1.88 0.43 -7.79
CA VAL A 519 2.73 1.53 -8.25
C VAL A 519 2.08 2.87 -7.91
N LEU A 520 0.79 3.04 -8.15
CA LEU A 520 0.09 4.30 -7.85
C LEU A 520 0.13 4.65 -6.35
N GLU A 521 0.06 3.68 -5.45
CA GLU A 521 0.16 3.86 -3.98
C GLU A 521 1.53 4.40 -3.54
N SER A 522 2.60 4.06 -4.26
CA SER A 522 3.94 4.60 -3.97
C SER A 522 4.14 6.06 -4.44
N LEU A 523 3.25 6.57 -5.31
CA LEU A 523 3.41 7.89 -5.90
C LEU A 523 2.89 9.03 -4.99
N PRO A 524 3.40 10.27 -5.16
CA PRO A 524 3.14 11.37 -4.22
C PRO A 524 1.67 11.66 -3.92
N ALA A 525 0.78 11.56 -4.93
CA ALA A 525 -0.63 11.87 -4.73
C ALA A 525 -1.31 10.96 -3.69
N LEU A 526 -1.06 9.65 -3.74
CA LEU A 526 -1.66 8.70 -2.80
C LEU A 526 -0.89 8.70 -1.48
N LYS A 527 0.45 8.67 -1.54
CA LYS A 527 1.33 8.68 -0.37
C LYS A 527 1.05 9.88 0.56
N GLU A 528 0.80 11.04 -0.01
CA GLU A 528 0.48 12.26 0.73
C GLU A 528 -1.04 12.48 0.89
N GLY A 529 -1.84 11.65 0.20
CA GLY A 529 -3.29 11.77 0.09
C GLY A 529 -3.75 13.15 -0.36
N ARG A 530 -3.15 13.64 -1.45
CA ARG A 530 -3.51 14.88 -2.15
C ARG A 530 -4.49 14.57 -3.28
N ILE A 531 -5.56 15.36 -3.36
CA ILE A 531 -6.59 15.25 -4.39
C ILE A 531 -6.87 16.66 -4.93
N GLY A 532 -6.56 16.88 -6.20
CA GLY A 532 -6.88 18.09 -6.92
C GLY A 532 -8.40 18.23 -7.07
N LYS A 533 -8.90 19.45 -6.88
CA LYS A 533 -10.34 19.75 -7.06
C LYS A 533 -10.83 19.44 -8.48
N GLU A 534 -9.92 19.57 -9.44
CA GLU A 534 -10.15 19.31 -10.87
C GLU A 534 -10.46 17.85 -11.20
N VAL A 535 -10.31 16.90 -10.26
CA VAL A 535 -10.67 15.49 -10.48
C VAL A 535 -12.20 15.32 -10.65
N PHE A 536 -12.99 16.22 -10.05
CA PHE A 536 -14.46 16.20 -10.11
C PHE A 536 -15.04 17.25 -11.07
N ALA A 537 -14.19 18.04 -11.74
CA ALA A 537 -14.60 18.99 -12.76
C ALA A 537 -15.01 18.37 -14.12
N PRO A 538 -14.44 17.22 -14.58
CA PRO A 538 -14.74 16.71 -15.91
C PRO A 538 -16.18 16.21 -16.00
N PRO A 539 -16.79 16.27 -17.19
CA PRO A 539 -18.11 15.71 -17.40
C PRO A 539 -18.05 14.20 -17.11
N PRO A 540 -18.92 13.69 -16.23
CA PRO A 540 -19.18 12.27 -16.13
C PRO A 540 -19.63 11.73 -17.50
N PRO A 541 -19.30 10.49 -17.84
CA PRO A 541 -18.67 9.44 -17.04
C PRO A 541 -17.14 9.32 -17.23
N LEU A 542 -16.46 10.32 -17.82
CA LEU A 542 -15.11 10.13 -18.36
C LEU A 542 -14.10 9.59 -17.34
N LEU A 543 -14.10 10.07 -16.10
CA LEU A 543 -13.15 9.60 -15.06
C LEU A 543 -13.70 8.48 -14.17
N PHE A 544 -14.89 7.94 -14.43
CA PHE A 544 -15.48 6.91 -13.57
C PHE A 544 -14.62 5.65 -13.45
N PRO A 545 -13.99 5.13 -14.53
CA PRO A 545 -13.06 3.99 -14.41
C PRO A 545 -11.86 4.28 -13.50
N VAL A 546 -11.32 5.50 -13.56
CA VAL A 546 -10.21 5.92 -12.68
C VAL A 546 -10.69 6.01 -11.24
N LEU A 547 -11.82 6.68 -10.99
CA LEU A 547 -12.43 6.78 -9.65
C LEU A 547 -12.79 5.40 -9.07
N GLN A 548 -13.17 4.43 -9.91
CA GLN A 548 -13.50 3.07 -9.49
C GLN A 548 -12.27 2.33 -8.92
N VAL A 549 -11.08 2.58 -9.48
CA VAL A 549 -9.81 2.06 -8.96
C VAL A 549 -9.46 2.79 -7.66
N LEU A 550 -9.50 4.13 -7.69
CA LEU A 550 -9.11 4.97 -6.55
C LEU A 550 -10.00 4.78 -5.33
N ILE A 551 -11.29 4.49 -5.50
CA ILE A 551 -12.20 4.27 -4.36
C ILE A 551 -11.86 3.01 -3.57
N GLY A 552 -10.87 2.22 -3.95
CA GLY A 552 -9.99 1.93 -2.83
C GLY A 552 -8.63 1.38 -3.14
N SER A 553 -7.84 2.34 -3.54
CA SER A 553 -6.59 2.60 -2.87
C SER A 553 -6.76 3.05 -1.39
N SER A 554 -5.65 3.33 -0.73
CA SER A 554 -5.54 4.05 0.55
C SER A 554 -6.24 5.42 0.55
N LEU A 555 -6.44 6.01 -0.63
CA LEU A 555 -7.07 7.32 -0.81
C LEU A 555 -8.59 7.30 -0.55
N SER A 556 -9.20 6.11 -0.46
CA SER A 556 -10.64 5.91 -0.32
C SER A 556 -11.29 6.79 0.76
N ALA A 557 -10.67 6.89 1.93
CA ALA A 557 -11.20 7.67 3.05
C ALA A 557 -11.24 9.18 2.77
N LYS A 558 -10.27 9.71 1.99
CA LYS A 558 -10.21 11.12 1.60
C LYS A 558 -11.05 11.41 0.35
N LEU A 559 -11.09 10.47 -0.61
CA LEU A 559 -11.83 10.59 -1.86
C LEU A 559 -13.34 10.35 -1.68
N GLY A 560 -13.72 9.48 -0.76
CA GLY A 560 -15.08 8.99 -0.59
C GLY A 560 -16.12 10.06 -0.33
N PRO A 561 -15.95 10.95 0.67
CA PRO A 561 -16.90 12.03 0.94
C PRO A 561 -17.12 12.98 -0.26
N PRO A 562 -16.10 13.58 -0.88
CA PRO A 562 -16.32 14.45 -2.04
C PRO A 562 -16.88 13.68 -3.25
N LEU A 563 -16.51 12.41 -3.42
CA LEU A 563 -17.09 11.56 -4.45
C LEU A 563 -18.59 11.31 -4.22
N HIS A 564 -19.01 11.06 -2.98
CA HIS A 564 -20.41 10.88 -2.64
C HIS A 564 -21.24 12.12 -2.97
N ASP A 565 -20.79 13.29 -2.52
CA ASP A 565 -21.45 14.57 -2.81
C ASP A 565 -21.53 14.84 -4.31
N HIS A 566 -20.45 14.50 -5.03
CA HIS A 566 -20.40 14.67 -6.47
C HIS A 566 -21.41 13.74 -7.17
N LEU A 567 -21.43 12.44 -6.84
CA LEU A 567 -22.36 11.49 -7.45
C LEU A 567 -23.83 11.84 -7.19
N LEU A 568 -24.15 12.35 -5.99
CA LEU A 568 -25.49 12.86 -5.67
C LEU A 568 -25.90 14.03 -6.57
N LYS A 569 -24.98 14.98 -6.81
CA LYS A 569 -25.22 16.14 -7.69
C LYS A 569 -25.41 15.76 -9.14
N LEU A 570 -24.68 14.75 -9.60
CA LEU A 570 -24.72 14.32 -11.00
C LEU A 570 -25.99 13.58 -11.37
N GLN A 571 -26.61 12.88 -10.42
CA GLN A 571 -27.82 12.10 -10.64
C GLN A 571 -27.72 11.15 -11.85
N THR A 572 -26.57 10.48 -12.00
CA THR A 572 -26.24 9.69 -13.21
C THR A 572 -27.25 8.58 -13.52
N HIS A 573 -27.83 7.98 -12.48
CA HIS A 573 -28.90 7.00 -12.61
C HIS A 573 -29.86 7.10 -11.41
N PRO A 574 -31.20 6.99 -11.60
CA PRO A 574 -32.16 7.12 -10.51
C PRO A 574 -31.90 6.16 -9.34
N LEU A 575 -31.58 4.89 -9.64
CA LEU A 575 -31.20 3.92 -8.60
C LEU A 575 -29.92 4.34 -7.85
N ALA A 576 -28.93 4.91 -8.52
CA ALA A 576 -27.70 5.34 -7.87
C ALA A 576 -27.98 6.47 -6.86
N VAL A 577 -28.85 7.42 -7.22
CA VAL A 577 -29.29 8.48 -6.31
C VAL A 577 -29.94 7.89 -5.06
N VAL A 578 -30.90 6.98 -5.23
CA VAL A 578 -31.58 6.32 -4.10
C VAL A 578 -30.58 5.53 -3.23
N MET A 579 -29.60 4.86 -3.83
CA MET A 579 -28.57 4.12 -3.09
C MET A 579 -27.63 5.06 -2.31
N LEU A 580 -27.29 6.22 -2.86
CA LEU A 580 -26.50 7.23 -2.18
C LEU A 580 -27.28 7.86 -1.02
N GLU A 581 -28.53 8.25 -1.24
CA GLU A 581 -29.43 8.76 -0.18
C GLU A 581 -29.60 7.74 0.95
N ALA A 582 -29.76 6.45 0.60
CA ALA A 582 -29.85 5.37 1.57
C ALA A 582 -28.56 5.15 2.37
N ALA A 583 -27.40 5.45 1.78
CA ALA A 583 -26.10 5.40 2.46
C ALA A 583 -25.91 6.59 3.42
N THR A 584 -26.64 7.70 3.22
CA THR A 584 -26.59 8.99 3.94
C THR A 584 -25.25 9.74 3.86
N GLU A 585 -24.14 9.04 4.06
CA GLU A 585 -22.79 9.56 3.93
C GLU A 585 -21.85 8.47 3.40
N TYR A 586 -20.64 8.88 3.03
CA TYR A 586 -19.62 7.92 2.65
C TYR A 586 -19.11 7.13 3.87
N HIS A 587 -19.20 5.79 3.78
CA HIS A 587 -18.61 4.88 4.74
C HIS A 587 -17.69 3.86 4.01
N PRO A 588 -16.46 3.58 4.50
CA PRO A 588 -15.54 2.64 3.85
C PRO A 588 -16.13 1.24 3.63
N GLY A 589 -16.96 0.77 4.55
CA GLY A 589 -17.68 -0.51 4.42
C GLY A 589 -18.64 -0.59 3.23
N ASN A 590 -19.06 0.56 2.69
CA ASN A 590 -19.93 0.65 1.52
C ASN A 590 -19.13 0.85 0.21
N ARG A 591 -17.80 0.80 0.23
CA ARG A 591 -16.95 1.00 -0.97
C ARG A 591 -17.43 0.23 -2.19
N VAL A 592 -17.83 -1.03 -2.02
CA VAL A 592 -18.30 -1.89 -3.12
C VAL A 592 -19.55 -1.34 -3.82
N VAL A 593 -20.39 -0.61 -3.09
CA VAL A 593 -21.57 0.09 -3.64
C VAL A 593 -21.13 1.24 -4.54
N TYR A 594 -20.20 2.07 -4.09
CA TYR A 594 -19.66 3.17 -4.92
C TYR A 594 -18.97 2.64 -6.17
N GLN A 595 -18.25 1.52 -6.07
CA GLN A 595 -17.67 0.86 -7.24
C GLN A 595 -18.75 0.42 -8.24
N ALA A 596 -19.86 -0.15 -7.77
CA ALA A 596 -20.97 -0.55 -8.65
C ALA A 596 -21.67 0.66 -9.27
N ILE A 597 -21.83 1.77 -8.54
CA ILE A 597 -22.37 3.03 -9.09
C ILE A 597 -21.46 3.59 -10.19
N LEU A 598 -20.15 3.62 -9.96
CA LEU A 598 -19.17 4.08 -10.95
C LEU A 598 -19.11 3.17 -12.18
N GLU A 599 -19.22 1.86 -11.97
CA GLU A 599 -19.29 0.85 -13.04
C GLU A 599 -20.58 0.97 -13.87
N GLN A 600 -21.71 1.25 -13.21
CA GLN A 600 -22.99 1.53 -13.86
C GLN A 600 -22.90 2.79 -14.72
N GLY A 601 -22.26 3.84 -14.19
CA GLY A 601 -22.09 5.11 -14.88
C GLY A 601 -23.42 5.71 -15.35
N VAL A 602 -23.50 6.01 -16.64
CA VAL A 602 -24.71 6.54 -17.31
C VAL A 602 -25.44 5.49 -18.15
N ARG A 603 -25.13 4.20 -17.97
CA ARG A 603 -25.78 3.12 -18.72
C ARG A 603 -27.25 3.00 -18.32
N GLU A 604 -28.12 2.85 -19.31
CA GLU A 604 -29.55 2.65 -19.08
C GLU A 604 -29.86 1.27 -18.50
N LYS A 605 -29.17 0.22 -18.98
CA LYS A 605 -29.31 -1.14 -18.47
C LYS A 605 -28.52 -1.30 -17.17
N LEU A 606 -29.20 -1.79 -16.12
CA LEU A 606 -28.57 -2.08 -14.84
C LEU A 606 -27.59 -3.24 -14.94
N THR A 607 -26.40 -3.05 -14.40
CA THR A 607 -25.40 -4.12 -14.25
C THR A 607 -25.84 -5.11 -13.16
N PRO A 608 -25.54 -6.42 -13.29
CA PRO A 608 -25.91 -7.42 -12.29
C PRO A 608 -25.40 -7.07 -10.88
N ARG A 609 -24.20 -6.52 -10.80
CA ARG A 609 -23.58 -6.08 -9.54
C ARG A 609 -24.34 -4.93 -8.88
N MET A 610 -24.82 -3.96 -9.67
CA MET A 610 -25.64 -2.85 -9.19
C MET A 610 -27.01 -3.35 -8.68
N VAL A 611 -27.59 -4.34 -9.36
CA VAL A 611 -28.84 -4.99 -8.94
C VAL A 611 -28.68 -5.68 -7.58
N GLU A 612 -27.68 -6.53 -7.44
CA GLU A 612 -27.40 -7.27 -6.21
C GLU A 612 -27.10 -6.33 -5.02
N LEU A 613 -26.13 -5.43 -5.19
CA LEU A 613 -25.69 -4.53 -4.12
C LEU A 613 -26.75 -3.48 -3.78
N GLY A 614 -27.48 -2.99 -4.79
CA GLY A 614 -28.59 -2.07 -4.59
C GLY A 614 -29.72 -2.71 -3.79
N GLY A 615 -30.15 -3.92 -4.17
CA GLY A 615 -31.16 -4.66 -3.42
C GLY A 615 -30.76 -4.87 -1.96
N ARG A 616 -29.53 -5.33 -1.72
CA ARG A 616 -29.01 -5.56 -0.35
C ARG A 616 -28.93 -4.28 0.47
N LEU A 617 -28.38 -3.20 -0.09
CA LEU A 617 -28.25 -1.93 0.62
C LEU A 617 -29.61 -1.35 0.98
N LEU A 618 -30.55 -1.30 0.01
CA LEU A 618 -31.88 -0.75 0.23
C LEU A 618 -32.69 -1.55 1.25
N THR A 619 -32.64 -2.89 1.19
CA THR A 619 -33.26 -3.75 2.22
C THR A 619 -32.74 -3.43 3.61
N LEU A 620 -31.42 -3.34 3.79
CA LEU A 620 -30.82 -3.04 5.09
C LEU A 620 -31.17 -1.63 5.58
N ALA A 621 -31.09 -0.63 4.70
CA ALA A 621 -31.39 0.75 5.02
C ALA A 621 -32.86 0.91 5.47
N ILE A 622 -33.80 0.33 4.73
CA ILE A 622 -35.24 0.37 5.03
C ILE A 622 -35.53 -0.34 6.36
N LEU A 623 -35.00 -1.55 6.57
CA LEU A 623 -35.29 -2.35 7.77
C LEU A 623 -34.74 -1.72 9.07
N ARG A 624 -33.67 -0.93 8.96
CA ARG A 624 -33.01 -0.24 10.08
C ARG A 624 -33.50 1.19 10.31
N LEU A 625 -34.39 1.68 9.46
CA LEU A 625 -34.82 3.06 9.48
C LEU A 625 -35.62 3.39 10.76
N PRO A 626 -35.21 4.41 11.54
CA PRO A 626 -35.96 4.81 12.73
C PRO A 626 -37.32 5.42 12.33
N PRO A 627 -38.35 5.36 13.20
CA PRO A 627 -39.69 5.86 12.87
C PRO A 627 -39.74 7.31 12.41
N GLY A 628 -38.86 8.18 12.95
CA GLY A 628 -38.79 9.60 12.59
C GLY A 628 -38.29 9.88 11.17
N SER A 629 -37.50 8.97 10.61
CA SER A 629 -36.94 9.10 9.25
C SER A 629 -37.80 8.41 8.20
N ARG A 630 -38.93 7.80 8.56
CA ARG A 630 -39.82 7.12 7.59
C ARG A 630 -40.51 8.08 6.61
N THR A 631 -40.32 9.38 6.75
CA THR A 631 -40.88 10.43 5.89
C THR A 631 -39.87 11.02 4.89
N GLU A 632 -38.65 10.47 4.82
CA GLU A 632 -37.66 10.94 3.85
C GLU A 632 -38.16 10.76 2.40
N PRO A 633 -37.94 11.75 1.51
CA PRO A 633 -38.56 11.78 0.18
C PRO A 633 -38.08 10.65 -0.75
N TRP A 634 -36.86 10.15 -0.57
CA TRP A 634 -36.27 9.11 -1.41
C TRP A 634 -36.85 7.70 -1.13
N LEU A 635 -37.52 7.49 0.01
CA LEU A 635 -37.95 6.16 0.46
C LEU A 635 -39.00 5.51 -0.46
N ALA A 636 -39.91 6.31 -1.03
CA ALA A 636 -40.94 5.77 -1.91
C ALA A 636 -40.31 5.16 -3.18
N ASP A 637 -39.28 5.82 -3.72
CA ASP A 637 -38.53 5.32 -4.86
C ASP A 637 -37.63 4.13 -4.48
N ALA A 638 -37.05 4.13 -3.28
CA ALA A 638 -36.32 2.96 -2.76
C ALA A 638 -37.19 1.71 -2.70
N VAL A 639 -38.41 1.84 -2.19
CA VAL A 639 -39.36 0.71 -2.08
C VAL A 639 -39.76 0.20 -3.48
N ARG A 640 -39.96 1.09 -4.45
CA ARG A 640 -40.25 0.72 -5.84
C ARG A 640 -39.06 0.01 -6.50
N TRP A 641 -37.84 0.52 -6.29
CA TRP A 641 -36.63 -0.14 -6.78
C TRP A 641 -36.41 -1.49 -6.13
N LEU A 642 -36.65 -1.61 -4.83
CA LEU A 642 -36.45 -2.85 -4.10
C LEU A 642 -37.26 -4.02 -4.70
N GLY A 643 -38.51 -3.77 -5.11
CA GLY A 643 -39.32 -4.76 -5.83
C GLY A 643 -38.75 -5.20 -7.19
N LYS A 644 -37.96 -4.35 -7.85
CA LYS A 644 -37.33 -4.65 -9.15
C LYS A 644 -35.98 -5.37 -9.03
N LEU A 645 -35.23 -5.13 -7.95
CA LEU A 645 -33.82 -5.55 -7.88
C LEU A 645 -33.61 -6.93 -7.27
N ALA A 646 -34.29 -7.22 -6.16
CA ALA A 646 -34.02 -8.44 -5.39
C ALA A 646 -35.33 -9.10 -4.92
N PRO A 647 -36.08 -9.75 -5.82
CA PRO A 647 -37.41 -10.27 -5.54
C PRO A 647 -37.54 -11.09 -4.26
N ARG A 648 -36.56 -11.97 -4.03
CA ARG A 648 -36.55 -12.87 -2.88
C ARG A 648 -36.23 -12.14 -1.58
N ASP A 649 -35.18 -11.33 -1.58
CA ASP A 649 -34.70 -10.63 -0.37
C ASP A 649 -35.57 -9.41 -0.01
N ALA A 650 -36.31 -8.87 -0.98
CA ALA A 650 -37.23 -7.76 -0.80
C ALA A 650 -38.51 -8.15 -0.02
N THR A 651 -38.88 -9.44 -0.06
CA THR A 651 -40.16 -9.94 0.46
C THR A 651 -40.33 -9.59 1.95
N ASP A 652 -39.32 -9.82 2.79
CA ASP A 652 -39.49 -9.53 4.22
C ASP A 652 -39.61 -8.02 4.50
N ALA A 653 -38.85 -7.20 3.79
CA ALA A 653 -38.90 -5.75 3.94
C ALA A 653 -40.23 -5.15 3.45
N LEU A 654 -40.70 -5.56 2.28
CA LEU A 654 -41.97 -5.08 1.71
C LEU A 654 -43.16 -5.52 2.57
N ASN A 655 -43.19 -6.78 3.03
CA ASN A 655 -44.25 -7.29 3.89
C ASN A 655 -44.29 -6.52 5.21
N ARG A 656 -43.12 -6.24 5.79
CA ARG A 656 -43.00 -5.44 7.02
C ARG A 656 -43.56 -4.03 6.82
N ILE A 657 -43.24 -3.34 5.72
CA ILE A 657 -43.78 -2.01 5.44
C ILE A 657 -45.32 -2.01 5.41
N VAL A 658 -45.91 -3.02 4.76
CA VAL A 658 -47.37 -3.13 4.60
C VAL A 658 -48.06 -3.50 5.92
N THR A 659 -47.50 -4.44 6.68
CA THR A 659 -48.19 -5.09 7.80
C THR A 659 -47.82 -4.54 9.18
N GLU A 660 -46.69 -3.85 9.35
CA GLU A 660 -46.24 -3.34 10.64
C GLU A 660 -47.21 -2.27 11.16
N LYS A 661 -47.75 -2.49 12.36
CA LYS A 661 -48.68 -1.58 13.06
C LYS A 661 -48.05 -1.03 14.32
N LYS A 662 -48.19 0.27 14.54
CA LYS A 662 -47.92 0.95 15.81
C LYS A 662 -49.19 0.90 16.68
N LEU A 663 -49.03 0.54 17.95
CA LEU A 663 -50.13 0.44 18.92
C LEU A 663 -51.28 -0.47 18.42
N PHE A 664 -50.93 -1.58 17.76
CA PHE A 664 -51.83 -2.62 17.22
C PHE A 664 -52.83 -2.19 16.12
N VAL A 665 -53.14 -0.90 15.97
CA VAL A 665 -54.23 -0.43 15.09
C VAL A 665 -53.74 0.52 13.99
N MET A 666 -52.74 1.36 14.28
CA MET A 666 -52.28 2.37 13.32
C MET A 666 -51.14 1.82 12.47
N PRO A 667 -51.15 1.98 11.14
CA PRO A 667 -50.00 1.61 10.31
C PRO A 667 -48.73 2.33 10.79
N ALA A 668 -47.63 1.58 10.96
CA ALA A 668 -46.36 2.14 11.42
C ALA A 668 -45.61 2.91 10.32
N TRP A 669 -46.02 2.74 9.06
CA TRP A 669 -45.42 3.33 7.88
C TRP A 669 -46.38 4.31 7.19
N PRO A 670 -45.86 5.43 6.64
CA PRO A 670 -46.66 6.39 5.88
C PRO A 670 -47.43 5.75 4.72
N LYS A 671 -48.57 6.35 4.37
CA LYS A 671 -49.46 5.84 3.32
C LYS A 671 -48.75 5.66 1.98
N GLU A 672 -47.90 6.61 1.60
CA GLU A 672 -47.16 6.58 0.34
C GLU A 672 -46.21 5.37 0.24
N LEU A 673 -45.49 5.06 1.31
CA LEU A 673 -44.58 3.91 1.36
C LEU A 673 -45.35 2.58 1.33
N ARG A 674 -46.50 2.50 2.01
CA ARG A 674 -47.36 1.31 1.95
C ARG A 674 -47.89 1.06 0.55
N LEU A 675 -48.36 2.11 -0.14
CA LEU A 675 -48.82 1.99 -1.53
C LEU A 675 -47.68 1.57 -2.47
N ALA A 676 -46.48 2.15 -2.30
CA ALA A 676 -45.30 1.75 -3.07
C ALA A 676 -44.93 0.28 -2.80
N ALA A 677 -45.02 -0.18 -1.55
CA ALA A 677 -44.71 -1.55 -1.17
C ALA A 677 -45.75 -2.54 -1.69
N GLU A 678 -47.04 -2.21 -1.63
CA GLU A 678 -48.12 -3.01 -2.21
C GLU A 678 -47.95 -3.16 -3.74
N GLN A 679 -47.60 -2.08 -4.44
CA GLN A 679 -47.31 -2.12 -5.88
C GLN A 679 -46.09 -2.99 -6.21
N ALA A 680 -44.99 -2.80 -5.47
CA ALA A 680 -43.79 -3.62 -5.61
C ALA A 680 -44.09 -5.11 -5.34
N TRP A 681 -44.90 -5.40 -4.32
CA TRP A 681 -45.33 -6.76 -3.99
C TRP A 681 -46.13 -7.42 -5.10
N LEU A 682 -47.06 -6.69 -5.72
CA LEU A 682 -47.87 -7.21 -6.82
C LEU A 682 -47.00 -7.55 -8.04
N SER A 683 -46.00 -6.73 -8.37
CA SER A 683 -45.07 -7.04 -9.46
C SER A 683 -44.26 -8.31 -9.20
N LEU A 684 -43.93 -8.62 -7.94
CA LEU A 684 -43.22 -9.86 -7.58
C LEU A 684 -44.06 -11.12 -7.81
N GLY A 685 -45.38 -11.03 -7.55
CA GLY A 685 -46.31 -12.15 -7.73
C GLY A 685 -46.51 -12.54 -9.20
N GLU A 686 -46.48 -11.56 -10.11
CA GLU A 686 -46.61 -11.81 -11.55
C GLU A 686 -45.33 -12.39 -12.17
N GLU A 687 -44.16 -11.99 -11.66
CA GLU A 687 -42.86 -12.48 -12.14
C GLU A 687 -42.44 -13.80 -11.49
N GLY A 688 -42.87 -14.12 -10.27
CA GLY A 688 -42.59 -15.42 -9.63
C GLY A 688 -43.11 -16.64 -10.42
N GLY A 689 -44.04 -16.44 -11.36
CA GLY A 689 -44.55 -17.48 -12.27
C GLY A 689 -43.83 -17.61 -13.62
N ARG A 690 -42.91 -16.70 -13.97
CA ARG A 690 -42.18 -16.70 -15.26
C ARG A 690 -40.71 -16.39 -15.00
N SER A 691 -39.78 -17.25 -15.45
CA SER A 691 -38.31 -17.14 -15.27
C SER A 691 -37.77 -15.73 -14.97
N SER A 692 -36.99 -15.64 -13.89
CA SER A 692 -36.39 -14.45 -13.24
C SER A 692 -36.14 -13.24 -14.16
N ALA A 693 -36.49 -12.04 -13.70
CA ALA A 693 -36.17 -10.77 -14.36
C ALA A 693 -34.68 -10.59 -14.71
N ALA A 694 -33.77 -11.27 -14.00
CA ALA A 694 -32.35 -11.31 -14.34
C ALA A 694 -32.09 -11.98 -15.71
N ASP A 695 -32.88 -12.98 -16.09
CA ASP A 695 -32.75 -13.67 -17.38
C ASP A 695 -33.22 -12.77 -18.54
N ARG A 696 -34.14 -11.84 -18.30
CA ARG A 696 -34.60 -10.88 -19.33
C ARG A 696 -33.73 -9.64 -19.44
N LEU A 697 -33.05 -9.24 -18.37
CA LEU A 697 -32.14 -8.10 -18.37
C LEU A 697 -30.75 -8.47 -18.91
N GLY A 698 -30.35 -9.75 -18.83
CA GLY A 698 -29.03 -10.24 -19.26
C GLY A 698 -28.96 -10.94 -20.62
N ALA A 699 -30.08 -11.29 -21.25
CA ALA A 699 -30.10 -12.03 -22.52
C ALA A 699 -30.17 -11.12 -23.75
N TYR A 700 -29.10 -10.38 -24.02
CA TYR A 700 -28.77 -9.92 -25.38
C TYR A 700 -27.27 -10.06 -25.55
N ASP A 701 -26.86 -10.88 -26.53
CA ASP A 701 -25.47 -11.17 -26.86
C ASP A 701 -24.67 -9.87 -27.05
N VAL A 702 -23.60 -9.75 -26.26
CA VAL A 702 -22.55 -8.75 -26.43
C VAL A 702 -21.60 -9.27 -27.51
N GLU A 703 -22.05 -9.26 -28.76
CA GLU A 703 -21.15 -9.33 -29.91
C GLU A 703 -21.22 -8.00 -30.66
N ASN A 704 -20.09 -7.28 -30.65
CA ASN A 704 -19.81 -6.03 -31.37
C ASN A 704 -20.53 -4.74 -30.90
N GLU A 705 -20.13 -4.21 -29.75
CA GLU A 705 -20.10 -2.74 -29.61
C GLU A 705 -18.81 -2.22 -30.27
N ASP A 706 -19.00 -1.59 -31.44
CA ASP A 706 -17.99 -0.96 -32.27
C ASP A 706 -17.28 0.17 -31.49
N PRO A 707 -15.95 0.12 -31.24
CA PRO A 707 -15.24 1.13 -30.45
C PRO A 707 -15.09 2.51 -31.13
N ASP A 708 -15.67 2.71 -32.31
CA ASP A 708 -15.43 3.87 -33.19
C ASP A 708 -16.46 5.02 -33.10
N ILE A 709 -17.32 5.06 -32.07
CA ILE A 709 -18.29 6.16 -31.87
C ILE A 709 -17.63 7.54 -31.66
N PHE A 710 -16.29 7.62 -31.54
CA PHE A 710 -15.53 8.87 -31.44
C PHE A 710 -14.47 9.07 -32.55
N ALA A 711 -14.60 8.44 -33.71
CA ALA A 711 -13.73 8.75 -34.84
C ALA A 711 -13.99 10.19 -35.36
N GLU A 712 -12.95 11.01 -35.39
CA GLU A 712 -12.98 12.37 -35.95
C GLU A 712 -13.44 12.38 -37.41
N PRO A 713 -14.09 13.46 -37.89
CA PRO A 713 -14.42 13.59 -39.31
C PRO A 713 -13.12 13.75 -40.10
N VAL A 714 -12.76 12.75 -40.90
CA VAL A 714 -11.70 12.84 -41.89
C VAL A 714 -12.12 13.85 -42.96
N GLY A 715 -11.63 15.08 -42.82
CA GLY A 715 -11.75 16.11 -43.84
C GLY A 715 -10.88 15.78 -45.04
N SER A 716 -11.46 15.17 -46.07
CA SER A 716 -10.88 15.09 -47.41
C SER A 716 -11.65 16.01 -48.36
N GLY A 717 -11.36 17.30 -48.32
CA GLY A 717 -11.75 18.28 -49.33
C GLY A 717 -10.52 18.75 -50.10
N SER A 718 -10.16 18.00 -51.15
CA SER A 718 -9.12 18.39 -52.11
C SER A 718 -9.65 19.54 -53.00
N PRO A 719 -8.94 20.67 -53.16
CA PRO A 719 -9.37 21.70 -54.09
C PRO A 719 -9.05 21.28 -55.53
N ALA A 720 -10.09 21.27 -56.35
CA ALA A 720 -10.01 21.06 -57.79
C ALA A 720 -9.13 22.12 -58.47
N ALA A 721 -8.29 21.64 -59.40
CA ALA A 721 -7.52 22.47 -60.32
C ALA A 721 -8.46 23.20 -61.31
N PRO A 722 -8.12 24.43 -61.75
CA PRO A 722 -8.93 25.15 -62.72
C PRO A 722 -8.71 24.59 -64.13
N ALA A 723 -9.82 24.38 -64.84
CA ALA A 723 -9.85 24.09 -66.26
C ALA A 723 -9.37 25.30 -67.07
N GLN A 724 -8.49 25.04 -68.03
CA GLN A 724 -8.23 25.90 -69.17
C GLN A 724 -9.29 25.63 -70.24
N GLU A 725 -9.94 26.68 -70.73
CA GLU A 725 -10.40 26.85 -72.12
C GLU A 725 -10.85 28.31 -72.30
N GLY A 726 -10.20 29.04 -73.22
CA GLY A 726 -10.48 30.45 -73.55
C GLY A 726 -9.24 31.30 -73.71
#